data_AF-A0AAV2MP40-F1
#
_entry.id   AF-A0AAV2MP40-F1
#
_cell.length_a   1.000
_cell.length_b   1.000
_cell.length_c   1.000
_cell.angle_alpha   90.00
_cell.angle_beta   90.00
_cell.angle_gamma   90.00
#
_symmetry.space_group_name_H-M   'P 1'
#
loop_
_entity.id
_entity.type
_entity.pdbx_description
1 polymer ?
#
loop_
_entity_poly.entity_id
_entity_poly.type
_entity_poly.pdbx_seq_one_letter_code
_entity_poly.pdbx_strand_id
1 'polypeptide(L)'
;MALVRSWRRRGAGQRNSGFTMRCSGFVLLVALALASAKVQDIIMKKSAAVRRASLLNPELEGRVPEFPLSSSLPSALAPPSLEQLQVEDFLFGDNVNLEWKEFDGSIPNGAMSIYNGYTERTDYVCKYKCEAGFYNPKLGPYCRYPYGDREYYAPEFQILTNKDNFEFLEWKDDSYGSVPKHSVRTCANVGIYVGKNKYGLGKVVPQFEAFFLPWEGDEYWYKKYQVLTINRDMYTQHISDVKYAIDEAAIFQYPPETMQISGVTNNECQSVSKTVTLRKTTELETSWNIGRGTMIGITGSITAKIPFIGQGGIELGGEKTLQFDRGTTRVEAISHSVSVELTVPPNHTCRVRMEGRKFKADVPYSARLSRTYRNGETQWTSISGTYDGVQIGEVRAVVDRSTANNEMMRLSVLPLLVALLHCSSVRCEPLLLVSQLQDGLEPKPWLNPSLSEVVPSRASSSSPRPLDLPDSAPLSDTPMFPEYVNLKWVRFNGSLPNGAVGIFNGYTERTDYICKVNCESGFYSVGKGNVCHYPYADNEHTSSKFDILVNVDHFEFLVWEEDSYGSVPRYSVRTCPKVDIFVGKNKYGLGKVVSQHEAFFLPWEGDEYWYKKYQVLTLNHDSYSQHISHVEYAIDSMKLFHHPPEALQLARVTNLECSSVQKTVRLEKSTTLEKHWNIGRETRNGSVSTMKAKVPILGTGDVDFSKEQTVTFSEGTMTSETIRHTVEVQILVPPNHSCAVRMEGRRMTADIPFTARLSRTNNDGDTHWTSISGNYDGVNVGEINAVVERCQPVTDAPPCAPEY
;
A
#
# COMPACT_ATOMS: atom_id res chain seq x y z
N MET A 1 -27.39 -49.11 -76.12
CA MET A 1 -25.97 -48.92 -76.49
C MET A 1 -25.11 -49.96 -75.78
N ALA A 2 -23.84 -50.13 -76.19
CA ALA A 2 -22.85 -51.11 -75.69
C ALA A 2 -22.73 -51.11 -74.13
N LEU A 3 -22.58 -52.24 -73.40
CA LEU A 3 -21.52 -53.29 -73.40
C LEU A 3 -20.18 -52.74 -72.86
N VAL A 4 -19.45 -53.34 -71.89
CA VAL A 4 -19.50 -54.64 -71.14
C VAL A 4 -19.16 -54.35 -69.65
N ARG A 5 -19.65 -54.94 -68.54
CA ARG A 5 -20.45 -56.14 -68.15
C ARG A 5 -19.76 -57.52 -68.07
N SER A 6 -18.86 -57.72 -67.09
CA SER A 6 -18.31 -59.04 -66.71
C SER A 6 -19.12 -59.76 -65.60
N TRP A 7 -18.92 -61.09 -65.49
CA TRP A 7 -19.64 -62.06 -64.65
C TRP A 7 -18.69 -63.26 -64.37
N ARG A 8 -18.84 -64.14 -63.36
CA ARG A 8 -19.87 -64.41 -62.32
C ARG A 8 -19.14 -65.00 -61.07
N ARG A 9 -19.67 -65.75 -60.08
CA ARG A 9 -20.91 -66.55 -59.87
C ARG A 9 -21.28 -66.59 -58.36
N ARG A 10 -22.16 -67.52 -57.97
CA ARG A 10 -22.70 -67.79 -56.61
C ARG A 10 -21.81 -68.75 -55.79
N GLY A 11 -21.94 -68.71 -54.46
CA GLY A 11 -21.59 -69.81 -53.53
C GLY A 11 -22.23 -69.59 -52.15
N ALA A 12 -22.69 -70.64 -51.46
CA ALA A 12 -23.35 -70.54 -50.15
C ALA A 12 -23.13 -71.77 -49.25
N GLY A 13 -22.96 -71.55 -47.95
CA GLY A 13 -22.80 -72.52 -46.85
C GLY A 13 -22.59 -71.71 -45.55
N GLN A 14 -23.29 -71.96 -44.42
CA GLN A 14 -23.18 -73.11 -43.51
C GLN A 14 -21.78 -73.27 -42.89
N ARG A 15 -21.61 -73.48 -41.57
CA ARG A 15 -22.56 -73.59 -40.43
C ARG A 15 -21.79 -73.39 -39.10
N ASN A 16 -22.53 -73.34 -37.97
CA ASN A 16 -22.20 -73.66 -36.56
C ASN A 16 -20.70 -73.75 -36.16
N SER A 17 -20.23 -73.17 -35.04
CA SER A 17 -20.79 -73.25 -33.68
C SER A 17 -20.11 -72.21 -32.76
N GLY A 18 -20.60 -71.87 -31.55
CA GLY A 18 -21.77 -72.39 -30.85
C GLY A 18 -21.42 -73.26 -29.64
N PHE A 19 -20.92 -72.66 -28.55
CA PHE A 19 -20.85 -73.31 -27.23
C PHE A 19 -21.19 -72.30 -26.11
N THR A 20 -21.83 -72.77 -25.05
CA THR A 20 -22.38 -71.94 -23.97
C THR A 20 -22.32 -72.65 -22.61
N MET A 21 -21.94 -71.92 -21.56
CA MET A 21 -22.35 -72.11 -20.15
C MET A 21 -22.41 -70.69 -19.54
N ARG A 22 -23.47 -70.21 -18.85
CA ARG A 22 -24.25 -70.74 -17.70
C ARG A 22 -23.38 -70.90 -16.43
N CYS A 23 -23.80 -70.45 -15.24
CA CYS A 23 -25.13 -70.01 -14.80
C CYS A 23 -25.12 -69.16 -13.50
N SER A 24 -26.25 -68.48 -13.22
CA SER A 24 -26.72 -67.99 -11.89
C SER A 24 -25.97 -66.80 -11.25
N GLY A 25 -26.60 -65.93 -10.44
CA GLY A 25 -28.01 -65.82 -10.01
C GLY A 25 -28.28 -64.53 -9.15
N PHE A 26 -29.53 -64.34 -8.69
CA PHE A 26 -30.11 -63.10 -8.06
C PHE A 26 -30.24 -61.90 -9.02
N VAL A 27 -31.41 -61.32 -9.38
CA VAL A 27 -32.84 -61.37 -8.98
C VAL A 27 -33.29 -60.41 -7.85
N LEU A 28 -34.41 -59.70 -8.10
CA LEU A 28 -35.09 -58.63 -7.31
C LEU A 28 -34.33 -57.27 -7.31
N LEU A 29 -34.97 -56.09 -7.49
CA LEU A 29 -36.39 -55.72 -7.62
C LEU A 29 -36.55 -54.46 -8.53
N VAL A 30 -37.36 -54.54 -9.59
CA VAL A 30 -37.92 -53.35 -10.29
C VAL A 30 -39.35 -53.64 -10.76
N ALA A 31 -40.34 -53.16 -10.03
CA ALA A 31 -41.73 -53.03 -10.47
C ALA A 31 -42.47 -51.97 -9.61
N LEU A 32 -43.46 -51.30 -10.21
CA LEU A 32 -44.47 -50.45 -9.55
C LEU A 32 -43.97 -49.17 -8.83
N ALA A 33 -43.74 -48.11 -9.63
CA ALA A 33 -43.84 -46.71 -9.18
C ALA A 33 -44.33 -45.76 -10.31
N LEU A 34 -45.35 -46.16 -11.07
CA LEU A 34 -45.95 -45.36 -12.15
C LEU A 34 -46.91 -44.28 -11.61
N ALA A 35 -46.41 -43.20 -10.97
CA ALA A 35 -47.28 -42.13 -10.45
C ALA A 35 -46.67 -40.72 -10.19
N SER A 36 -45.70 -40.19 -10.96
CA SER A 36 -45.34 -38.74 -10.83
C SER A 36 -44.75 -38.04 -12.06
N ALA A 37 -45.11 -38.45 -13.29
CA ALA A 37 -44.68 -37.74 -14.51
C ALA A 37 -45.46 -36.42 -14.70
N LYS A 38 -45.03 -35.33 -14.02
CA LYS A 38 -45.59 -33.98 -14.21
C LYS A 38 -44.54 -32.87 -14.39
N VAL A 39 -44.11 -32.71 -15.64
CA VAL A 39 -43.90 -31.41 -16.34
C VAL A 39 -42.74 -30.48 -15.89
N GLN A 40 -42.33 -30.42 -14.63
CA GLN A 40 -41.48 -29.31 -14.14
C GLN A 40 -40.03 -29.30 -14.69
N ASP A 41 -39.34 -30.43 -14.77
CA ASP A 41 -37.91 -30.48 -15.17
C ASP A 41 -37.63 -30.04 -16.62
N ILE A 42 -38.57 -30.31 -17.54
CA ILE A 42 -38.43 -29.95 -18.96
C ILE A 42 -38.57 -28.42 -19.16
N ILE A 43 -39.25 -27.74 -18.24
CA ILE A 43 -39.38 -26.27 -18.25
C ILE A 43 -38.10 -25.63 -17.72
N MET A 44 -37.52 -26.13 -16.62
CA MET A 44 -36.34 -25.50 -16.00
C MET A 44 -35.10 -25.52 -16.91
N LYS A 45 -34.77 -26.65 -17.55
CA LYS A 45 -33.54 -26.71 -18.39
C LYS A 45 -33.60 -25.87 -19.67
N LYS A 46 -34.78 -25.57 -20.21
CA LYS A 46 -34.90 -24.56 -21.28
C LYS A 46 -34.75 -23.13 -20.75
N SER A 47 -35.19 -22.84 -19.52
CA SER A 47 -35.10 -21.49 -18.95
C SER A 47 -33.65 -21.01 -18.73
N ALA A 48 -32.73 -21.89 -18.30
CA ALA A 48 -31.37 -21.49 -17.92
C ALA A 48 -30.49 -21.05 -19.11
N ALA A 49 -30.48 -21.81 -20.22
CA ALA A 49 -29.71 -21.45 -21.41
C ALA A 49 -30.28 -20.23 -22.15
N VAL A 50 -31.60 -20.01 -22.04
CA VAL A 50 -32.29 -18.83 -22.58
C VAL A 50 -32.02 -17.59 -21.72
N ARG A 51 -31.95 -17.71 -20.39
CA ARG A 51 -31.84 -16.58 -19.44
C ARG A 51 -30.64 -15.65 -19.62
N ARG A 52 -29.48 -16.11 -20.13
CA ARG A 52 -28.34 -15.20 -20.43
C ARG A 52 -28.58 -14.32 -21.68
N ALA A 53 -29.64 -14.55 -22.45
CA ALA A 53 -30.06 -13.76 -23.61
C ALA A 53 -31.57 -13.43 -23.60
N SER A 54 -32.18 -13.41 -22.41
CA SER A 54 -33.64 -13.27 -22.21
C SER A 54 -33.98 -12.50 -20.92
N LEU A 55 -33.09 -11.60 -20.52
CA LEU A 55 -33.24 -10.62 -19.43
C LEU A 55 -32.87 -9.20 -19.88
N LEU A 56 -32.73 -9.02 -21.20
CA LEU A 56 -32.54 -7.75 -21.89
C LEU A 56 -33.43 -7.83 -23.12
N ASN A 57 -34.46 -6.99 -23.24
CA ASN A 57 -35.30 -6.96 -24.43
C ASN A 57 -34.46 -6.55 -25.66
N PRO A 58 -34.22 -7.45 -26.65
CA PRO A 58 -33.41 -7.12 -27.81
C PRO A 58 -34.09 -6.10 -28.74
N GLU A 59 -35.40 -5.89 -28.57
CA GLU A 59 -36.11 -4.83 -29.27
C GLU A 59 -35.81 -3.43 -28.72
N LEU A 60 -35.22 -3.31 -27.52
CA LEU A 60 -34.87 -2.01 -26.92
C LEU A 60 -33.35 -1.73 -26.93
N GLU A 61 -32.55 -2.60 -27.55
CA GLU A 61 -31.11 -2.33 -27.74
C GLU A 61 -30.91 -1.10 -28.63
N GLY A 62 -30.27 -0.06 -28.09
CA GLY A 62 -29.74 1.06 -28.86
C GLY A 62 -30.78 1.94 -29.57
N ARG A 63 -32.09 1.64 -29.47
CA ARG A 63 -33.16 2.39 -30.13
C ARG A 63 -33.22 3.84 -29.64
N VAL A 64 -33.79 4.69 -30.49
CA VAL A 64 -34.22 6.03 -30.07
C VAL A 64 -35.50 5.85 -29.25
N PRO A 65 -35.59 6.36 -28.00
CA PRO A 65 -36.86 6.39 -27.28
C PRO A 65 -37.84 7.31 -28.02
N GLU A 66 -39.09 6.89 -28.21
CA GLU A 66 -40.04 7.69 -28.99
C GLU A 66 -40.72 8.76 -28.10
N PHE A 67 -41.07 9.90 -28.72
CA PHE A 67 -41.89 10.92 -28.07
C PHE A 67 -43.38 10.52 -28.16
N PRO A 68 -44.15 10.59 -27.05
CA PRO A 68 -45.52 10.09 -27.02
C PRO A 68 -46.47 10.89 -27.93
N LEU A 69 -46.98 10.24 -28.97
CA LEU A 69 -47.99 10.75 -29.90
C LEU A 69 -49.41 10.75 -29.26
N SER A 70 -49.56 11.58 -28.23
CA SER A 70 -50.80 11.97 -27.53
C SER A 70 -51.51 10.94 -26.62
N SER A 71 -51.70 11.35 -25.36
CA SER A 71 -52.84 11.00 -24.47
C SER A 71 -53.14 9.54 -24.12
N SER A 72 -52.13 8.71 -23.88
CA SER A 72 -52.24 7.67 -22.83
C SER A 72 -50.92 7.55 -22.06
N LEU A 73 -50.88 8.06 -20.84
CA LEU A 73 -49.78 7.76 -19.92
C LEU A 73 -49.77 6.25 -19.63
N PRO A 74 -48.64 5.55 -19.84
CA PRO A 74 -48.45 4.19 -19.36
C PRO A 74 -48.77 4.11 -17.87
N SER A 75 -49.52 3.09 -17.44
CA SER A 75 -49.97 3.00 -16.05
C SER A 75 -48.78 2.71 -15.15
N ALA A 76 -48.44 3.68 -14.28
CA ALA A 76 -47.26 3.66 -13.44
C ALA A 76 -47.19 2.36 -12.61
N LEU A 77 -46.10 1.61 -12.80
CA LEU A 77 -45.91 0.33 -12.11
C LEU A 77 -45.34 0.57 -10.71
N ALA A 78 -46.06 0.05 -9.72
CA ALA A 78 -45.63 0.07 -8.32
C ALA A 78 -44.33 -0.75 -8.15
N PRO A 79 -43.39 -0.33 -7.28
CA PRO A 79 -42.11 -1.00 -7.12
C PRO A 79 -42.22 -2.49 -6.75
N PRO A 80 -41.40 -3.39 -7.33
CA PRO A 80 -41.34 -4.78 -6.91
C PRO A 80 -40.75 -4.90 -5.49
N SER A 81 -41.03 -6.03 -4.85
CA SER A 81 -40.55 -6.37 -3.49
C SER A 81 -39.07 -6.77 -3.49
N LEU A 82 -38.18 -5.80 -3.76
CA LEU A 82 -36.73 -5.96 -3.67
C LEU A 82 -36.30 -6.10 -2.20
N GLU A 83 -35.50 -7.11 -1.87
CA GLU A 83 -34.93 -7.30 -0.54
C GLU A 83 -33.96 -6.16 -0.16
N GLN A 84 -33.84 -5.87 1.14
CA GLN A 84 -33.14 -4.70 1.65
C GLN A 84 -31.75 -5.07 2.18
N LEU A 85 -30.71 -4.86 1.37
CA LEU A 85 -29.31 -5.00 1.77
C LEU A 85 -28.82 -3.74 2.49
N GLN A 86 -28.96 -3.68 3.82
CA GLN A 86 -28.39 -2.62 4.65
C GLN A 86 -26.91 -2.87 4.97
N VAL A 87 -26.00 -2.11 4.35
CA VAL A 87 -24.85 -1.44 5.01
C VAL A 87 -24.50 -0.22 4.13
N GLU A 88 -24.54 1.01 4.65
CA GLU A 88 -24.16 2.22 3.88
C GLU A 88 -22.80 2.83 4.27
N ASP A 89 -22.20 2.42 5.40
CA ASP A 89 -21.07 3.08 6.10
C ASP A 89 -19.81 3.44 5.28
N PHE A 90 -19.60 2.87 4.08
CA PHE A 90 -18.42 3.15 3.23
C PHE A 90 -18.75 3.44 1.76
N LEU A 91 -19.98 3.88 1.46
CA LEU A 91 -20.49 4.07 0.09
C LEU A 91 -19.63 4.98 -0.82
N PHE A 92 -18.97 6.00 -0.24
CA PHE A 92 -18.11 6.95 -0.95
C PHE A 92 -16.66 7.03 -0.41
N GLY A 93 -16.26 6.10 0.46
CA GLY A 93 -15.01 6.19 1.22
C GLY A 93 -14.96 7.46 2.09
N ASP A 94 -13.80 8.11 2.17
CA ASP A 94 -13.57 9.32 2.99
C ASP A 94 -14.32 10.60 2.53
N ASN A 95 -15.26 10.48 1.57
CA ASN A 95 -15.97 11.63 1.02
C ASN A 95 -17.21 11.99 1.85
N VAL A 96 -17.07 12.99 2.71
CA VAL A 96 -18.12 13.49 3.62
C VAL A 96 -19.01 14.60 3.02
N ASN A 97 -18.95 14.82 1.70
CA ASN A 97 -19.74 15.84 1.00
C ASN A 97 -20.76 15.23 0.03
N LEU A 98 -20.54 14.01 -0.44
CA LEU A 98 -21.52 13.26 -1.23
C LEU A 98 -22.37 12.42 -0.27
N GLU A 99 -23.69 12.61 -0.31
CA GLU A 99 -24.65 11.85 0.47
C GLU A 99 -25.83 11.41 -0.41
N TRP A 100 -26.38 10.22 -0.16
CA TRP A 100 -27.68 9.82 -0.67
C TRP A 100 -28.72 10.20 0.40
N LYS A 101 -29.61 11.14 0.07
CA LYS A 101 -30.53 11.76 1.04
C LYS A 101 -31.98 11.45 0.74
N GLU A 102 -32.71 10.96 1.73
CA GLU A 102 -34.16 10.70 1.62
C GLU A 102 -34.93 11.94 1.15
N PHE A 103 -35.86 11.74 0.22
CA PHE A 103 -36.69 12.79 -0.34
C PHE A 103 -37.88 13.13 0.59
N ASP A 104 -37.91 14.36 1.10
CA ASP A 104 -38.93 14.87 2.02
C ASP A 104 -40.09 15.61 1.31
N GLY A 105 -40.15 15.55 -0.02
CA GLY A 105 -41.05 16.35 -0.85
C GLY A 105 -40.38 17.60 -1.46
N SER A 106 -39.19 17.98 -1.00
CA SER A 106 -38.42 19.11 -1.52
C SER A 106 -37.13 18.67 -2.23
N ILE A 107 -36.59 19.53 -3.11
CA ILE A 107 -35.28 19.30 -3.73
C ILE A 107 -34.21 19.80 -2.74
N PRO A 108 -33.34 18.92 -2.20
CA PRO A 108 -32.33 19.34 -1.23
C PRO A 108 -31.23 20.20 -1.87
N ASN A 109 -30.58 21.03 -1.05
CA ASN A 109 -29.44 21.82 -1.51
C ASN A 109 -28.29 20.91 -1.99
N GLY A 110 -27.66 21.26 -3.11
CA GLY A 110 -26.64 20.44 -3.75
C GLY A 110 -27.17 19.21 -4.51
N ALA A 111 -28.48 19.10 -4.76
CA ALA A 111 -29.06 17.98 -5.51
C ALA A 111 -28.48 17.86 -6.93
N MET A 112 -27.82 16.75 -7.21
CA MET A 112 -27.17 16.51 -8.49
C MET A 112 -28.19 16.33 -9.60
N SER A 113 -27.97 17.01 -10.72
CA SER A 113 -28.88 17.03 -11.86
C SER A 113 -28.15 17.18 -13.18
N ILE A 114 -28.85 16.93 -14.28
CA ILE A 114 -28.41 17.28 -15.63
C ILE A 114 -29.51 18.08 -16.34
N TYR A 115 -29.10 18.95 -17.26
CA TYR A 115 -30.02 19.42 -18.29
C TYR A 115 -30.16 18.34 -19.37
N ASN A 116 -31.32 17.72 -19.45
CA ASN A 116 -31.64 16.70 -20.44
C ASN A 116 -32.03 17.38 -21.76
N GLY A 117 -31.05 17.58 -22.63
CA GLY A 117 -31.23 18.21 -23.94
C GLY A 117 -32.14 17.46 -24.92
N TYR A 118 -32.57 16.22 -24.61
CA TYR A 118 -33.55 15.49 -25.42
C TYR A 118 -35.00 15.74 -24.97
N THR A 119 -35.22 16.17 -23.73
CA THR A 119 -36.56 16.46 -23.17
C THR A 119 -36.74 17.89 -22.67
N GLU A 120 -35.76 18.76 -22.95
CA GLU A 120 -35.72 20.19 -22.60
C GLU A 120 -36.07 20.49 -21.11
N ARG A 121 -35.55 19.66 -20.21
CA ARG A 121 -35.83 19.74 -18.76
C ARG A 121 -34.61 19.39 -17.91
N THR A 122 -34.61 19.86 -16.67
CA THR A 122 -33.64 19.43 -15.66
C THR A 122 -34.13 18.15 -14.98
N ASP A 123 -33.35 17.07 -15.06
CA ASP A 123 -33.60 15.79 -14.41
C ASP A 123 -32.59 15.59 -13.26
N TYR A 124 -33.08 15.20 -12.07
CA TYR A 124 -32.27 15.02 -10.85
C TYR A 124 -31.89 13.55 -10.64
N VAL A 125 -30.68 13.29 -10.15
CA VAL A 125 -30.20 11.93 -9.84
C VAL A 125 -30.88 11.42 -8.58
N CYS A 126 -31.60 10.30 -8.70
CA CYS A 126 -32.21 9.59 -7.58
C CYS A 126 -31.87 8.09 -7.63
N LYS A 127 -32.06 7.40 -6.50
CA LYS A 127 -32.12 5.93 -6.44
C LYS A 127 -33.33 5.47 -5.64
N TYR A 128 -33.94 4.36 -6.05
CA TYR A 128 -34.78 3.54 -5.17
C TYR A 128 -33.99 2.30 -4.76
N LYS A 129 -33.73 2.16 -3.45
CA LYS A 129 -32.82 1.14 -2.90
C LYS A 129 -31.44 1.23 -3.58
N CYS A 130 -31.14 0.33 -4.53
CA CYS A 130 -29.88 0.34 -5.28
C CYS A 130 -30.04 0.71 -6.77
N GLU A 131 -31.26 0.95 -7.26
CA GLU A 131 -31.52 1.21 -8.67
C GLU A 131 -31.49 2.72 -8.95
N ALA A 132 -30.48 3.21 -9.68
CA ALA A 132 -30.39 4.61 -10.09
C ALA A 132 -31.38 4.94 -11.21
N GLY A 133 -31.97 6.13 -11.12
CA GLY A 133 -32.97 6.65 -12.04
C GLY A 133 -32.96 8.18 -12.05
N PHE A 134 -34.12 8.78 -12.36
CA PHE A 134 -34.28 10.23 -12.33
C PHE A 134 -35.56 10.68 -11.64
N TYR A 135 -35.46 11.83 -10.96
CA TYR A 135 -36.60 12.57 -10.41
C TYR A 135 -36.79 13.86 -11.21
N ASN A 136 -38.05 14.21 -11.47
CA ASN A 136 -38.40 15.50 -12.06
C ASN A 136 -39.71 16.03 -11.45
N PRO A 137 -39.74 17.23 -10.83
CA PRO A 137 -40.95 17.76 -10.19
C PRO A 137 -42.13 17.96 -11.17
N LYS A 138 -41.87 18.08 -12.49
CA LYS A 138 -42.93 18.16 -13.51
C LYS A 138 -43.63 16.83 -13.79
N LEU A 139 -43.08 15.70 -13.33
CA LEU A 139 -43.58 14.34 -13.60
C LEU A 139 -44.18 13.64 -12.37
N GLY A 140 -44.35 14.38 -11.27
CA GLY A 140 -44.84 13.88 -9.98
C GLY A 140 -43.71 13.54 -8.98
N PRO A 141 -44.05 13.31 -7.70
CA PRO A 141 -43.09 13.08 -6.61
C PRO A 141 -42.55 11.63 -6.62
N TYR A 142 -41.92 11.22 -7.71
CA TYR A 142 -41.45 9.84 -7.91
C TYR A 142 -40.04 9.80 -8.50
N CYS A 143 -39.18 8.94 -7.95
CA CYS A 143 -38.00 8.47 -8.66
C CYS A 143 -38.43 7.45 -9.72
N ARG A 144 -38.18 7.78 -11.00
CA ARG A 144 -38.37 6.90 -12.15
C ARG A 144 -37.08 6.13 -12.39
N TYR A 145 -37.10 4.83 -12.19
CA TYR A 145 -35.91 3.98 -12.30
C TYR A 145 -36.19 2.76 -13.19
N PRO A 146 -35.19 2.24 -13.91
CA PRO A 146 -35.35 1.09 -14.78
C PRO A 146 -35.09 -0.20 -13.98
N TYR A 147 -35.88 -1.27 -14.19
CA TYR A 147 -35.65 -2.57 -13.58
C TYR A 147 -36.37 -3.71 -14.31
N GLY A 148 -35.65 -4.66 -14.89
CA GLY A 148 -36.23 -5.91 -15.40
C GLY A 148 -37.17 -5.67 -16.58
N ASP A 149 -36.63 -5.07 -17.64
CA ASP A 149 -37.30 -4.70 -18.88
C ASP A 149 -38.37 -3.59 -18.75
N ARG A 150 -38.51 -2.89 -17.60
CA ARG A 150 -39.52 -1.82 -17.39
C ARG A 150 -39.07 -0.61 -16.56
N GLU A 151 -39.79 0.52 -16.72
CA GLU A 151 -39.77 1.69 -15.83
C GLU A 151 -40.67 1.47 -14.61
N TYR A 152 -40.16 1.81 -13.42
CA TYR A 152 -40.89 1.78 -12.15
C TYR A 152 -40.84 3.13 -11.42
N TYR A 153 -41.85 3.35 -10.57
CA TYR A 153 -42.16 4.65 -9.96
C TYR A 153 -42.12 4.53 -8.43
N ALA A 154 -41.05 5.00 -7.78
CA ALA A 154 -40.90 4.96 -6.33
C ALA A 154 -41.23 6.31 -5.67
N PRO A 155 -42.19 6.39 -4.73
CA PRO A 155 -42.46 7.61 -3.96
C PRO A 155 -41.51 7.80 -2.77
N GLU A 156 -41.02 6.70 -2.20
CA GLU A 156 -39.95 6.66 -1.20
C GLU A 156 -38.62 6.48 -1.94
N PHE A 157 -37.73 7.48 -1.92
CA PHE A 157 -36.46 7.42 -2.66
C PHE A 157 -35.42 8.39 -2.11
N GLN A 158 -34.15 8.13 -2.43
CA GLN A 158 -33.03 9.01 -2.08
C GLN A 158 -32.57 9.81 -3.31
N ILE A 159 -32.24 11.09 -3.12
CA ILE A 159 -31.59 11.98 -4.10
C ILE A 159 -30.07 12.00 -3.82
N LEU A 160 -29.26 12.04 -4.88
CA LEU A 160 -27.81 12.27 -4.73
C LEU A 160 -27.54 13.76 -4.49
N THR A 161 -26.89 14.08 -3.38
CA THR A 161 -26.54 15.46 -3.01
C THR A 161 -25.03 15.64 -2.87
N ASN A 162 -24.52 16.74 -3.40
CA ASN A 162 -23.15 17.22 -3.28
C ASN A 162 -23.16 18.49 -2.41
N LYS A 163 -22.84 18.34 -1.13
CA LYS A 163 -22.88 19.41 -0.14
C LYS A 163 -22.01 20.59 -0.58
N ASP A 164 -22.61 21.78 -0.54
CA ASP A 164 -22.04 23.06 -1.01
C ASP A 164 -21.55 23.04 -2.49
N ASN A 165 -21.94 22.02 -3.28
CA ASN A 165 -21.36 21.66 -4.58
C ASN A 165 -19.83 21.49 -4.56
N PHE A 166 -19.26 21.08 -3.43
CA PHE A 166 -17.82 21.16 -3.18
C PHE A 166 -16.98 20.11 -3.92
N GLU A 167 -17.52 18.90 -4.14
CA GLU A 167 -16.80 17.85 -4.86
C GLU A 167 -16.99 18.02 -6.37
N PHE A 168 -15.89 18.10 -7.13
CA PHE A 168 -15.97 18.25 -8.57
C PHE A 168 -16.42 16.94 -9.22
N LEU A 169 -17.68 16.88 -9.64
CA LEU A 169 -18.28 15.72 -10.29
C LEU A 169 -18.27 15.89 -11.80
N GLU A 170 -17.79 14.88 -12.51
CA GLU A 170 -17.64 14.87 -13.96
C GLU A 170 -18.29 13.64 -14.59
N TRP A 171 -18.69 13.76 -15.86
CA TRP A 171 -19.27 12.67 -16.64
C TRP A 171 -18.24 12.15 -17.64
N LYS A 172 -17.80 10.89 -17.47
CA LYS A 172 -16.79 10.26 -18.34
C LYS A 172 -17.42 9.24 -19.28
N ASP A 173 -17.12 9.35 -20.57
CA ASP A 173 -17.57 8.43 -21.61
C ASP A 173 -16.99 7.02 -21.41
N ASP A 174 -17.86 6.01 -21.47
CA ASP A 174 -17.45 4.61 -21.40
C ASP A 174 -18.47 3.67 -22.11
N SER A 175 -18.16 2.37 -22.17
CA SER A 175 -18.92 1.40 -22.96
C SER A 175 -18.76 -0.06 -22.50
N TYR A 176 -19.66 -0.93 -22.95
CA TYR A 176 -19.59 -2.40 -22.80
C TYR A 176 -19.31 -2.93 -21.38
N GLY A 177 -19.81 -2.24 -20.35
CA GLY A 177 -19.64 -2.64 -18.95
C GLY A 177 -18.41 -2.08 -18.26
N SER A 178 -17.50 -1.43 -18.98
CA SER A 178 -16.44 -0.66 -18.34
C SER A 178 -17.04 0.52 -17.57
N VAL A 179 -16.38 0.83 -16.45
CA VAL A 179 -16.78 1.86 -15.48
C VAL A 179 -15.48 2.55 -15.01
N PRO A 180 -15.35 3.89 -15.17
CA PRO A 180 -14.12 4.58 -14.78
C PRO A 180 -13.85 4.57 -13.27
N LYS A 181 -12.59 4.80 -12.89
CA LYS A 181 -12.18 4.94 -11.49
C LYS A 181 -12.91 6.09 -10.80
N HIS A 182 -13.24 5.91 -9.53
CA HIS A 182 -14.01 6.83 -8.68
C HIS A 182 -15.46 7.12 -9.18
N SER A 183 -16.08 6.17 -9.88
CA SER A 183 -17.49 6.23 -10.27
C SER A 183 -18.45 6.18 -9.06
N VAL A 184 -19.53 6.97 -9.14
CA VAL A 184 -20.56 7.11 -8.10
C VAL A 184 -21.44 5.85 -8.06
N ARG A 185 -21.38 5.12 -6.94
CA ARG A 185 -22.18 3.91 -6.66
C ARG A 185 -23.54 4.25 -6.04
N THR A 186 -24.51 3.36 -6.22
CA THR A 186 -25.82 3.45 -5.56
C THR A 186 -25.87 2.73 -4.21
N CYS A 187 -25.18 1.58 -4.08
CA CYS A 187 -25.12 0.77 -2.87
C CYS A 187 -23.70 0.20 -2.65
N ALA A 188 -23.33 -0.03 -1.39
CA ALA A 188 -22.09 -0.74 -1.05
C ALA A 188 -22.14 -2.18 -1.59
N ASN A 189 -21.00 -2.71 -2.06
CA ASN A 189 -20.83 -4.05 -2.64
C ASN A 189 -21.71 -4.41 -3.86
N VAL A 190 -22.58 -3.51 -4.32
CA VAL A 190 -23.41 -3.70 -5.50
C VAL A 190 -22.72 -3.10 -6.74
N GLY A 191 -22.78 -3.82 -7.86
CA GLY A 191 -22.22 -3.41 -9.15
C GLY A 191 -23.11 -2.45 -9.94
N ILE A 192 -23.71 -1.45 -9.29
CA ILE A 192 -24.59 -0.46 -9.93
C ILE A 192 -24.05 0.95 -9.69
N TYR A 193 -23.96 1.72 -10.78
CA TYR A 193 -23.38 3.07 -10.82
C TYR A 193 -24.32 4.06 -11.48
N VAL A 194 -24.23 5.34 -11.09
CA VAL A 194 -25.00 6.43 -11.71
C VAL A 194 -24.49 6.70 -13.13
N GLY A 195 -25.38 6.61 -14.11
CA GLY A 195 -25.07 6.78 -15.52
C GLY A 195 -25.97 7.78 -16.24
N LYS A 196 -25.56 8.19 -17.44
CA LYS A 196 -26.41 8.86 -18.42
C LYS A 196 -26.04 8.48 -19.84
N ASN A 197 -26.93 8.80 -20.78
CA ASN A 197 -26.58 8.93 -22.19
C ASN A 197 -27.18 10.24 -22.74
N LYS A 198 -27.33 10.34 -24.07
CA LYS A 198 -27.94 11.52 -24.72
C LYS A 198 -29.46 11.69 -24.50
N TYR A 199 -30.14 10.71 -23.91
CA TYR A 199 -31.60 10.69 -23.71
C TYR A 199 -32.02 10.93 -22.25
N GLY A 200 -31.15 10.62 -21.27
CA GLY A 200 -31.45 10.83 -19.86
C GLY A 200 -30.47 10.15 -18.89
N LEU A 201 -30.81 10.24 -17.60
CA LEU A 201 -30.16 9.58 -16.47
C LEU A 201 -30.65 8.14 -16.29
N GLY A 202 -29.85 7.31 -15.62
CA GLY A 202 -30.21 5.95 -15.26
C GLY A 202 -29.05 5.23 -14.57
N LYS A 203 -28.91 3.92 -14.81
CA LYS A 203 -27.93 3.06 -14.14
C LYS A 203 -26.97 2.39 -15.13
N VAL A 204 -25.70 2.21 -14.75
CA VAL A 204 -24.75 1.32 -15.43
C VAL A 204 -24.56 0.07 -14.59
N VAL A 205 -24.63 -1.10 -15.23
CA VAL A 205 -24.45 -2.41 -14.58
C VAL A 205 -23.42 -3.23 -15.38
N PRO A 206 -22.15 -3.32 -14.94
CA PRO A 206 -21.10 -4.06 -15.64
C PRO A 206 -21.43 -5.52 -15.92
N GLN A 207 -22.21 -6.17 -15.05
CA GLN A 207 -22.65 -7.56 -15.21
C GLN A 207 -23.51 -7.80 -16.47
N PHE A 208 -24.19 -6.77 -16.97
CA PHE A 208 -24.95 -6.80 -18.23
C PHE A 208 -24.25 -6.01 -19.35
N GLU A 209 -23.05 -5.50 -19.08
CA GLU A 209 -22.23 -4.70 -19.99
C GLU A 209 -22.97 -3.47 -20.58
N ALA A 210 -23.89 -2.85 -19.84
CA ALA A 210 -24.83 -1.86 -20.38
C ALA A 210 -25.21 -0.73 -19.41
N PHE A 211 -25.62 0.39 -20.00
CA PHE A 211 -26.43 1.44 -19.37
C PHE A 211 -27.91 1.19 -19.64
N PHE A 212 -28.74 1.47 -18.63
CA PHE A 212 -30.18 1.28 -18.64
C PHE A 212 -30.89 2.62 -18.37
N LEU A 213 -31.90 2.92 -19.19
CA LEU A 213 -32.66 4.16 -19.20
C LEU A 213 -34.15 3.86 -18.95
N PRO A 214 -34.78 4.43 -17.90
CA PRO A 214 -36.22 4.39 -17.74
C PRO A 214 -36.89 5.37 -18.70
N TRP A 215 -37.87 4.90 -19.48
CA TRP A 215 -38.59 5.76 -20.42
C TRP A 215 -40.01 5.25 -20.69
N GLU A 216 -41.03 6.04 -20.33
CA GLU A 216 -42.45 5.83 -20.66
C GLU A 216 -42.92 4.37 -20.52
N GLY A 217 -42.65 3.75 -19.36
CA GLY A 217 -43.03 2.38 -19.03
C GLY A 217 -41.95 1.31 -19.26
N ASP A 218 -40.94 1.54 -20.09
CA ASP A 218 -39.95 0.54 -20.51
C ASP A 218 -38.51 0.81 -19.99
N GLU A 219 -37.69 -0.25 -19.91
CA GLU A 219 -36.24 -0.17 -19.66
C GLU A 219 -35.47 -0.31 -21.00
N TYR A 220 -35.04 0.82 -21.56
CA TYR A 220 -34.17 0.85 -22.73
C TYR A 220 -32.71 0.61 -22.32
N TRP A 221 -31.89 0.01 -23.18
CA TRP A 221 -30.49 -0.25 -22.85
C TRP A 221 -29.48 0.02 -23.98
N TYR A 222 -28.27 0.39 -23.57
CA TYR A 222 -27.25 0.97 -24.45
C TYR A 222 -25.85 0.50 -24.07
N LYS A 223 -25.06 0.07 -25.07
CA LYS A 223 -23.64 -0.30 -24.92
C LYS A 223 -22.68 0.90 -24.85
N LYS A 224 -23.15 2.15 -25.03
CA LYS A 224 -22.37 3.40 -24.92
C LYS A 224 -23.09 4.40 -24.01
N TYR A 225 -22.34 5.00 -23.10
CA TYR A 225 -22.89 5.84 -22.02
C TYR A 225 -21.81 6.74 -21.42
N GLN A 226 -22.20 7.55 -20.44
CA GLN A 226 -21.29 8.27 -19.56
C GLN A 226 -21.57 7.88 -18.11
N VAL A 227 -20.53 7.69 -17.30
CA VAL A 227 -20.64 7.39 -15.86
C VAL A 227 -20.35 8.66 -15.06
N LEU A 228 -21.08 8.87 -13.97
CA LEU A 228 -20.79 9.95 -13.03
C LEU A 228 -19.60 9.57 -12.16
N THR A 229 -18.56 10.40 -12.15
CA THR A 229 -17.30 10.15 -11.43
C THR A 229 -16.90 11.35 -10.57
N ILE A 230 -16.22 11.06 -9.46
CA ILE A 230 -15.56 12.08 -8.64
C ILE A 230 -14.22 12.40 -9.31
N ASN A 231 -14.06 13.63 -9.81
CA ASN A 231 -12.78 14.07 -10.35
C ASN A 231 -11.74 14.11 -9.22
N ARG A 232 -10.64 13.39 -9.44
CA ARG A 232 -9.47 13.36 -8.56
C ARG A 232 -8.20 13.84 -9.26
N ASP A 233 -8.33 14.83 -10.14
CA ASP A 233 -7.19 15.59 -10.63
C ASP A 233 -6.52 16.38 -9.49
N MET A 234 -5.27 16.78 -9.73
CA MET A 234 -4.56 17.73 -8.87
C MET A 234 -5.34 19.05 -8.76
N TYR A 235 -5.89 19.32 -7.60
CA TYR A 235 -6.30 20.65 -7.16
C TYR A 235 -5.22 21.26 -6.25
N THR A 236 -5.31 22.56 -5.97
CA THR A 236 -4.67 23.19 -4.80
C THR A 236 -5.73 23.40 -3.72
N GLN A 237 -5.34 23.43 -2.43
CA GLN A 237 -6.30 23.69 -1.35
C GLN A 237 -5.86 24.80 -0.40
N HIS A 238 -6.84 25.54 0.12
CA HIS A 238 -6.59 26.62 1.08
C HIS A 238 -7.62 26.59 2.22
N ILE A 239 -7.15 26.79 3.45
CA ILE A 239 -7.98 26.90 4.65
C ILE A 239 -7.95 28.36 5.13
N SER A 240 -9.11 28.99 5.19
CA SER A 240 -9.30 30.38 5.65
C SER A 240 -10.30 30.46 6.81
N ASP A 241 -10.49 31.67 7.35
CA ASP A 241 -11.55 31.99 8.32
C ASP A 241 -11.50 31.16 9.63
N VAL A 242 -10.29 30.75 10.03
CA VAL A 242 -10.04 29.78 11.11
C VAL A 242 -10.35 30.36 12.50
N LYS A 243 -11.23 29.67 13.23
CA LYS A 243 -11.68 30.03 14.58
C LYS A 243 -11.48 28.84 15.52
N TYR A 244 -10.59 29.00 16.49
CA TYR A 244 -10.29 28.01 17.53
C TYR A 244 -11.24 28.17 18.74
N ALA A 245 -11.78 27.07 19.25
CA ALA A 245 -12.49 27.01 20.52
C ALA A 245 -11.48 26.75 21.65
N ILE A 246 -10.80 27.81 22.09
CA ILE A 246 -9.72 27.70 23.09
C ILE A 246 -10.25 27.24 24.45
N ASP A 247 -11.45 27.66 24.82
CA ASP A 247 -12.11 27.26 26.06
C ASP A 247 -12.48 25.76 26.11
N GLU A 248 -12.42 25.07 24.96
CA GLU A 248 -12.67 23.63 24.80
C GLU A 248 -11.37 22.82 24.59
N ALA A 249 -10.19 23.47 24.66
CA ALA A 249 -8.91 22.84 24.34
C ALA A 249 -8.39 21.89 25.44
N ALA A 250 -7.95 20.70 25.05
CA ALA A 250 -7.27 19.77 25.94
C ALA A 250 -5.75 20.03 25.94
N ILE A 251 -5.20 20.55 27.04
CA ILE A 251 -3.77 20.83 27.20
C ILE A 251 -3.10 19.72 28.03
N PHE A 252 -2.09 19.07 27.46
CA PHE A 252 -1.30 18.02 28.11
C PHE A 252 0.09 18.56 28.47
N GLN A 253 0.46 18.49 29.75
CA GLN A 253 1.76 18.89 30.27
C GLN A 253 2.59 17.65 30.61
N TYR A 254 3.79 17.55 30.05
CA TYR A 254 4.72 16.44 30.29
C TYR A 254 5.73 16.80 31.40
N PRO A 255 6.48 15.84 31.97
CA PRO A 255 7.63 16.16 32.80
C PRO A 255 8.72 16.92 32.01
N PRO A 256 9.62 17.67 32.66
CA PRO A 256 10.79 18.25 31.99
C PRO A 256 11.77 17.17 31.53
N GLU A 257 12.20 17.26 30.27
CA GLU A 257 13.13 16.33 29.61
C GLU A 257 14.50 17.00 29.43
N THR A 258 15.60 16.24 29.51
CA THR A 258 16.94 16.80 29.23
C THR A 258 17.17 16.90 27.72
N MET A 259 17.06 18.13 27.20
CA MET A 259 17.23 18.46 25.79
C MET A 259 18.66 18.24 25.30
N GLN A 260 19.67 18.69 26.06
CA GLN A 260 21.10 18.65 25.70
C GLN A 260 21.96 18.55 26.96
N ILE A 261 23.13 17.90 26.86
CA ILE A 261 24.13 17.83 27.93
C ILE A 261 25.49 18.29 27.39
N SER A 262 26.23 19.08 28.15
CA SER A 262 27.66 19.34 27.90
C SER A 262 28.49 19.17 29.16
N GLY A 263 29.68 18.59 29.02
CA GLY A 263 30.68 18.48 30.07
C GLY A 263 31.77 19.55 29.94
N VAL A 264 32.18 20.09 31.08
CA VAL A 264 33.30 21.04 31.17
C VAL A 264 34.35 20.47 32.10
N THR A 265 35.43 19.98 31.50
CA THR A 265 36.60 19.45 32.20
C THR A 265 37.64 20.56 32.37
N ASN A 266 38.26 20.59 33.54
CA ASN A 266 39.39 21.45 33.86
C ASN A 266 40.57 20.59 34.35
N ASN A 267 41.63 20.51 33.56
CA ASN A 267 42.87 19.79 33.89
C ASN A 267 44.00 20.71 34.35
N GLU A 268 43.71 22.01 34.54
CA GLU A 268 44.63 22.99 35.08
C GLU A 268 44.73 22.93 36.61
N CYS A 269 45.82 23.49 37.13
CA CYS A 269 46.06 23.64 38.56
C CYS A 269 45.29 24.81 39.21
N GLN A 270 44.56 25.60 38.42
CA GLN A 270 43.74 26.74 38.87
C GLN A 270 42.27 26.57 38.46
N SER A 271 41.36 27.23 39.18
CA SER A 271 39.94 27.26 38.85
C SER A 271 39.67 28.13 37.62
N VAL A 272 38.86 27.64 36.68
CA VAL A 272 38.56 28.38 35.44
C VAL A 272 37.07 28.72 35.38
N SER A 273 36.74 30.00 35.32
CA SER A 273 35.38 30.49 35.03
C SER A 273 35.07 30.38 33.54
N LYS A 274 33.92 29.76 33.22
CA LYS A 274 33.50 29.42 31.85
C LYS A 274 31.99 29.62 31.70
N THR A 275 31.57 30.33 30.66
CA THR A 275 30.17 30.39 30.24
C THR A 275 29.85 29.21 29.32
N VAL A 276 28.95 28.32 29.73
CA VAL A 276 28.42 27.24 28.90
C VAL A 276 27.14 27.71 28.25
N THR A 277 27.16 27.82 26.92
CA THR A 277 25.97 28.14 26.11
C THR A 277 25.48 26.87 25.43
N LEU A 278 24.37 26.33 25.92
CA LEU A 278 23.66 25.20 25.31
C LEU A 278 22.67 25.73 24.26
N ARG A 279 22.59 25.04 23.12
CA ARG A 279 21.71 25.37 22.00
C ARG A 279 21.20 24.10 21.35
N LYS A 280 19.87 23.97 21.24
CA LYS A 280 19.20 22.88 20.53
C LYS A 280 18.10 23.45 19.65
N THR A 281 18.15 23.11 18.37
CA THR A 281 16.99 23.26 17.48
C THR A 281 16.14 22.00 17.54
N THR A 282 14.83 22.16 17.64
CA THR A 282 13.85 21.06 17.71
C THR A 282 12.78 21.26 16.66
N GLU A 283 12.51 20.22 15.89
CA GLU A 283 11.43 20.20 14.90
C GLU A 283 10.10 19.86 15.59
N LEU A 284 9.18 20.81 15.49
CA LEU A 284 7.82 20.70 15.99
C LEU A 284 6.88 20.51 14.82
N GLU A 285 5.98 19.55 14.97
CA GLU A 285 5.00 19.16 13.98
C GLU A 285 3.65 19.68 14.48
N THR A 286 2.94 20.44 13.64
CA THR A 286 1.62 20.99 13.95
C THR A 286 0.67 20.65 12.83
N SER A 287 -0.50 20.08 13.15
CA SER A 287 -1.43 19.55 12.16
C SER A 287 -2.83 20.10 12.37
N TRP A 288 -3.52 20.38 11.26
CA TRP A 288 -4.93 20.78 11.24
C TRP A 288 -5.74 19.63 10.65
N ASN A 289 -6.33 18.79 11.51
CA ASN A 289 -7.15 17.67 11.07
C ASN A 289 -8.51 18.17 10.56
N ILE A 290 -8.70 18.12 9.23
CA ILE A 290 -9.91 18.58 8.53
C ILE A 290 -11.05 17.55 8.47
N GLY A 291 -10.93 16.44 9.23
CA GLY A 291 -11.94 15.38 9.33
C GLY A 291 -12.14 14.56 8.04
N ARG A 292 -11.23 14.65 7.07
CA ARG A 292 -11.30 13.97 5.76
C ARG A 292 -9.91 13.84 5.14
N GLY A 293 -9.75 12.91 4.19
CA GLY A 293 -8.50 12.74 3.45
C GLY A 293 -8.13 13.95 2.58
N THR A 294 -6.84 14.29 2.56
CA THR A 294 -6.22 15.15 1.53
C THR A 294 -5.43 14.25 0.57
N MET A 295 -5.53 14.49 -0.74
CA MET A 295 -4.81 13.70 -1.74
C MET A 295 -3.29 13.98 -1.68
N ILE A 296 -2.49 12.93 -1.82
CA ILE A 296 -1.02 13.03 -1.75
C ILE A 296 -0.48 13.87 -2.93
N GLY A 297 0.51 14.72 -2.66
CA GLY A 297 1.14 15.59 -3.67
C GLY A 297 0.42 16.92 -3.94
N ILE A 298 -0.75 17.16 -3.34
CA ILE A 298 -1.45 18.44 -3.44
C ILE A 298 -0.79 19.52 -2.57
N THR A 299 -0.58 20.70 -3.16
CA THR A 299 -0.18 21.89 -2.41
C THR A 299 -1.37 22.43 -1.62
N GLY A 300 -1.27 22.31 -0.30
CA GLY A 300 -2.22 22.85 0.65
C GLY A 300 -1.64 24.01 1.45
N SER A 301 -2.50 24.93 1.90
CA SER A 301 -2.09 26.05 2.75
C SER A 301 -3.20 26.47 3.71
N ILE A 302 -2.85 27.24 4.74
CA ILE A 302 -3.76 27.77 5.76
C ILE A 302 -3.42 29.21 6.10
N THR A 303 -4.41 30.09 6.12
CA THR A 303 -4.31 31.42 6.72
C THR A 303 -5.02 31.42 8.07
N ALA A 304 -4.25 31.50 9.14
CA ALA A 304 -4.75 31.44 10.51
C ALA A 304 -3.84 32.19 11.47
N LYS A 305 -4.38 32.58 12.63
CA LYS A 305 -3.58 32.82 13.82
C LYS A 305 -2.98 31.50 14.29
N ILE A 306 -1.72 31.52 14.72
CA ILE A 306 -1.01 30.31 15.17
C ILE A 306 -1.09 30.24 16.70
N PRO A 307 -1.58 29.13 17.29
CA PRO A 307 -1.57 28.93 18.73
C PRO A 307 -0.15 28.81 19.31
N PHE A 308 0.10 29.47 20.43
CA PHE A 308 1.23 29.25 21.33
C PHE A 308 0.72 28.55 22.59
N ILE A 309 1.45 27.56 23.10
CA ILE A 309 0.99 26.63 24.13
C ILE A 309 1.99 26.64 25.28
N GLY A 310 1.51 26.92 26.50
CA GLY A 310 2.37 26.93 27.69
C GLY A 310 1.60 26.80 29.00
N GLN A 311 2.30 27.04 30.11
CA GLN A 311 1.74 26.89 31.45
C GLN A 311 0.53 27.81 31.72
N GLY A 312 0.48 28.98 31.07
CA GLY A 312 -0.63 29.94 31.19
C GLY A 312 -1.87 29.63 30.34
N GLY A 313 -1.85 28.56 29.54
CA GLY A 313 -2.92 28.22 28.59
C GLY A 313 -2.47 28.33 27.13
N ILE A 314 -3.37 28.81 26.27
CA ILE A 314 -3.13 28.98 24.83
C ILE A 314 -3.32 30.44 24.45
N GLU A 315 -2.30 31.02 23.81
CA GLU A 315 -2.33 32.39 23.26
C GLU A 315 -2.35 32.34 21.73
N LEU A 316 -3.10 33.23 21.07
CA LEU A 316 -3.11 33.31 19.61
C LEU A 316 -2.12 34.37 19.11
N GLY A 317 -1.17 33.95 18.28
CA GLY A 317 -0.27 34.84 17.56
C GLY A 317 -0.95 35.71 16.51
N GLY A 318 -0.13 36.51 15.84
CA GLY A 318 -0.53 37.18 14.59
C GLY A 318 -0.96 36.16 13.52
N GLU A 319 -1.83 36.61 12.62
CA GLU A 319 -2.29 35.81 11.48
C GLU A 319 -1.15 35.61 10.47
N LYS A 320 -0.99 34.37 9.99
CA LYS A 320 0.02 33.98 9.02
C LYS A 320 -0.60 33.04 7.98
N THR A 321 -0.12 33.14 6.74
CA THR A 321 -0.34 32.10 5.73
C THR A 321 0.82 31.10 5.77
N LEU A 322 0.53 29.87 6.16
CA LEU A 322 1.46 28.75 6.16
C LEU A 322 1.18 27.83 4.96
N GLN A 323 2.23 27.37 4.29
CA GLN A 323 2.13 26.26 3.34
C GLN A 323 2.29 24.94 4.10
N PHE A 324 1.49 23.93 3.79
CA PHE A 324 1.64 22.60 4.39
C PHE A 324 2.80 21.85 3.75
N ASP A 325 3.65 21.26 4.57
CA ASP A 325 4.76 20.42 4.09
C ASP A 325 4.24 19.01 3.74
N ARG A 326 3.16 18.56 4.40
CA ARG A 326 2.50 17.27 4.16
C ARG A 326 0.99 17.35 4.44
N GLY A 327 0.15 17.34 3.41
CA GLY A 327 -1.31 17.29 3.54
C GLY A 327 -1.91 18.53 4.22
N THR A 328 -2.16 18.46 5.53
CA THR A 328 -2.56 19.59 6.40
C THR A 328 -1.65 19.76 7.62
N THR A 329 -0.41 19.28 7.53
CA THR A 329 0.63 19.37 8.55
C THR A 329 1.75 20.33 8.12
N ARG A 330 2.24 21.10 9.11
CA ARG A 330 3.41 21.98 9.03
C ARG A 330 4.51 21.45 9.96
N VAL A 331 5.77 21.52 9.53
CA VAL A 331 6.94 21.33 10.39
C VAL A 331 7.68 22.66 10.54
N GLU A 332 7.93 23.08 11.79
CA GLU A 332 8.73 24.27 12.10
C GLU A 332 9.90 23.93 13.04
N ALA A 333 11.09 24.43 12.69
CA ALA A 333 12.32 24.23 13.46
C ALA A 333 12.52 25.40 14.43
N ILE A 334 12.20 25.20 15.71
CA ILE A 334 12.39 26.22 16.76
C ILE A 334 13.76 26.03 17.40
N SER A 335 14.54 27.12 17.53
CA SER A 335 15.86 27.09 18.17
C SER A 335 15.78 27.61 19.60
N HIS A 336 16.15 26.76 20.55
CA HIS A 336 16.21 27.07 21.98
C HIS A 336 17.66 27.26 22.41
N SER A 337 17.92 28.22 23.29
CA SER A 337 19.26 28.48 23.84
C SER A 337 19.21 28.86 25.31
N VAL A 338 20.22 28.44 26.08
CA VAL A 338 20.41 28.84 27.47
C VAL A 338 21.90 28.94 27.78
N SER A 339 22.31 29.95 28.54
CA SER A 339 23.70 30.18 28.95
C SER A 339 23.81 30.21 30.47
N VAL A 340 24.87 29.59 31.02
CA VAL A 340 25.17 29.60 32.46
C VAL A 340 26.68 29.80 32.67
N GLU A 341 27.06 30.61 33.65
CA GLU A 341 28.46 30.79 34.04
C GLU A 341 28.84 29.87 35.21
N LEU A 342 30.01 29.25 35.12
CA LEU A 342 30.48 28.20 36.03
C LEU A 342 31.96 28.40 36.34
N THR A 343 32.34 28.39 37.62
CA THR A 343 33.74 28.26 38.03
C THR A 343 34.07 26.79 38.28
N VAL A 344 34.86 26.18 37.40
CA VAL A 344 35.24 24.75 37.51
C VAL A 344 36.54 24.64 38.32
N PRO A 345 36.59 23.89 39.44
CA PRO A 345 37.80 23.73 40.24
C PRO A 345 38.97 23.05 39.50
N PRO A 346 40.21 23.11 40.02
CA PRO A 346 41.35 22.37 39.49
C PRO A 346 41.08 20.86 39.42
N ASN A 347 41.50 20.20 38.34
CA ASN A 347 41.30 18.75 38.11
C ASN A 347 39.87 18.27 38.42
N HIS A 348 38.85 18.99 37.94
CA HIS A 348 37.43 18.63 38.08
C HIS A 348 36.68 18.68 36.74
N THR A 349 35.54 18.00 36.70
CA THR A 349 34.57 18.05 35.60
C THR A 349 33.19 18.42 36.14
N CYS A 350 32.55 19.42 35.53
CA CYS A 350 31.15 19.78 35.75
C CYS A 350 30.29 19.29 34.56
N ARG A 351 29.02 18.94 34.80
CA ARG A 351 28.04 18.69 33.72
C ARG A 351 26.94 19.73 33.78
N VAL A 352 26.51 20.21 32.62
CA VAL A 352 25.34 21.09 32.47
C VAL A 352 24.32 20.38 31.61
N ARG A 353 23.07 20.40 32.05
CA ARG A 353 21.92 19.83 31.34
C ARG A 353 20.94 20.95 31.01
N MET A 354 20.65 21.11 29.73
CA MET A 354 19.53 21.92 29.26
C MET A 354 18.27 21.07 29.44
N GLU A 355 17.38 21.48 30.33
CA GLU A 355 16.05 20.87 30.49
C GLU A 355 15.00 21.75 29.80
N GLY A 356 13.95 21.13 29.28
CA GLY A 356 12.77 21.83 28.75
C GLY A 356 11.53 20.98 28.92
N ARG A 357 10.35 21.61 29.03
CA ARG A 357 9.08 20.91 29.17
C ARG A 357 8.31 20.91 27.86
N LYS A 358 7.88 19.72 27.43
CA LYS A 358 6.97 19.51 26.32
C LYS A 358 5.53 19.81 26.74
N PHE A 359 4.82 20.56 25.91
CA PHE A 359 3.39 20.84 26.00
C PHE A 359 2.71 20.35 24.70
N LYS A 360 1.54 19.75 24.81
CA LYS A 360 0.65 19.45 23.67
C LYS A 360 -0.70 20.12 23.91
N ALA A 361 -1.36 20.60 22.86
CA ALA A 361 -2.75 21.03 22.92
C ALA A 361 -3.55 20.51 21.74
N ASP A 362 -4.73 19.98 22.05
CA ASP A 362 -5.71 19.49 21.09
C ASP A 362 -6.88 20.47 21.10
N VAL A 363 -6.96 21.30 20.06
CA VAL A 363 -7.82 22.49 20.02
C VAL A 363 -8.89 22.31 18.94
N PRO A 364 -10.18 22.23 19.29
CA PRO A 364 -11.26 22.22 18.31
C PRO A 364 -11.25 23.52 17.50
N TYR A 365 -11.52 23.44 16.20
CA TYR A 365 -11.65 24.63 15.35
C TYR A 365 -12.73 24.48 14.28
N SER A 366 -13.22 25.62 13.81
CA SER A 366 -14.02 25.74 12.58
C SER A 366 -13.27 26.61 11.57
N ALA A 367 -13.42 26.32 10.28
CA ALA A 367 -12.76 27.04 9.20
C ALA A 367 -13.54 26.89 7.88
N ARG A 368 -13.10 27.64 6.87
CA ARG A 368 -13.54 27.48 5.48
C ARG A 368 -12.43 26.79 4.68
N LEU A 369 -12.80 25.80 3.87
CA LEU A 369 -11.89 25.09 2.97
C LEU A 369 -12.24 25.43 1.53
N SER A 370 -11.27 25.78 0.69
CA SER A 370 -11.38 25.77 -0.76
C SER A 370 -10.54 24.68 -1.42
N ARG A 371 -10.99 24.28 -2.61
CA ARG A 371 -10.18 23.57 -3.60
C ARG A 371 -10.26 24.31 -4.94
N THR A 372 -9.11 24.57 -5.56
CA THR A 372 -9.01 25.16 -6.91
C THR A 372 -8.48 24.11 -7.88
N TYR A 373 -9.26 23.77 -8.89
CA TYR A 373 -8.96 22.70 -9.85
C TYR A 373 -8.17 23.22 -11.07
N ARG A 374 -7.64 22.31 -11.90
CA ARG A 374 -6.84 22.67 -13.10
C ARG A 374 -7.58 23.50 -14.15
N ASN A 375 -8.91 23.54 -14.12
CA ASN A 375 -9.75 24.42 -14.95
C ASN A 375 -9.81 25.88 -14.42
N GLY A 376 -9.23 26.16 -13.26
CA GLY A 376 -9.29 27.46 -12.59
C GLY A 376 -10.53 27.69 -11.72
N GLU A 377 -11.42 26.69 -11.59
CA GLU A 377 -12.62 26.79 -10.78
C GLU A 377 -12.31 26.52 -9.30
N THR A 378 -12.88 27.33 -8.40
CA THR A 378 -12.67 27.22 -6.95
C THR A 378 -13.99 27.03 -6.21
N GLN A 379 -14.17 25.84 -5.61
CA GLN A 379 -15.32 25.53 -4.75
C GLN A 379 -14.94 25.64 -3.26
N TRP A 380 -15.93 25.88 -2.39
CA TRP A 380 -15.73 26.17 -0.96
C TRP A 380 -16.74 25.44 -0.07
N THR A 381 -16.32 24.93 1.09
CA THR A 381 -17.20 24.36 2.12
C THR A 381 -16.76 24.78 3.52
N SER A 382 -17.65 24.63 4.51
CA SER A 382 -17.30 24.81 5.93
C SER A 382 -16.80 23.50 6.53
N ILE A 383 -15.70 23.56 7.27
CA ILE A 383 -15.10 22.42 7.95
C ILE A 383 -15.00 22.66 9.46
N SER A 384 -15.11 21.58 10.21
CA SER A 384 -14.76 21.48 11.63
C SER A 384 -13.61 20.50 11.78
N GLY A 385 -12.73 20.73 12.75
CA GLY A 385 -11.51 19.95 12.90
C GLY A 385 -10.85 20.07 14.27
N THR A 386 -9.70 19.44 14.40
CA THR A 386 -8.85 19.55 15.59
C THR A 386 -7.45 19.96 15.18
N TYR A 387 -6.94 21.02 15.79
CA TYR A 387 -5.54 21.40 15.70
C TYR A 387 -4.75 20.60 16.74
N ASP A 388 -3.76 19.85 16.29
CA ASP A 388 -2.77 19.15 17.13
C ASP A 388 -1.48 19.98 17.11
N GLY A 389 -1.13 20.57 18.25
CA GLY A 389 0.05 21.41 18.41
C GLY A 389 0.96 20.93 19.52
N VAL A 390 2.27 20.87 19.25
CA VAL A 390 3.31 20.56 20.25
C VAL A 390 4.28 21.72 20.35
N GLN A 391 4.59 22.17 21.58
CA GLN A 391 5.62 23.18 21.85
C GLN A 391 6.53 22.77 23.03
N ILE A 392 7.71 23.40 23.12
CA ILE A 392 8.66 23.20 24.21
C ILE A 392 8.87 24.54 24.94
N GLY A 393 8.52 24.57 26.22
CA GLY A 393 8.66 25.71 27.12
C GLY A 393 9.54 25.39 28.33
N GLU A 394 9.54 26.26 29.35
CA GLU A 394 10.30 26.10 30.60
C GLU A 394 11.80 25.75 30.42
N VAL A 395 12.42 26.21 29.32
CA VAL A 395 13.81 25.91 28.99
C VAL A 395 14.74 26.51 30.05
N ARG A 396 15.53 25.65 30.71
CA ARG A 396 16.42 26.00 31.82
C ARG A 396 17.75 25.24 31.76
N ALA A 397 18.77 25.78 32.40
CA ALA A 397 20.03 25.06 32.66
C ALA A 397 20.04 24.51 34.08
N VAL A 398 20.42 23.23 34.23
CA VAL A 398 20.69 22.58 35.51
C VAL A 398 22.15 22.16 35.55
N VAL A 399 22.82 22.44 36.65
CA VAL A 399 24.24 22.14 36.86
C VAL A 399 24.34 20.96 37.82
N ASP A 400 24.90 19.84 37.34
CA ASP A 400 25.13 18.67 38.18
C ASP A 400 26.40 18.87 39.03
N ARG A 401 26.52 18.17 40.17
CA ARG A 401 27.67 18.30 41.07
C ARG A 401 29.00 17.99 40.35
N SER A 402 29.98 18.88 40.53
CA SER A 402 31.35 18.69 40.06
C SER A 402 31.97 17.41 40.62
N THR A 403 32.66 16.65 39.79
CA THR A 403 33.42 15.45 40.19
C THR A 403 34.91 15.65 39.95
N ALA A 404 35.76 15.14 40.83
CA ALA A 404 37.22 15.17 40.66
C ALA A 404 37.67 14.23 39.52
N ASN A 405 38.66 14.67 38.75
CA ASN A 405 39.23 13.93 37.63
C ASN A 405 40.22 12.86 38.15
N ASN A 406 39.70 11.79 38.77
CA ASN A 406 40.53 10.67 39.21
C ASN A 406 41.05 9.88 38.00
N GLU A 407 42.37 9.76 37.87
CA GLU A 407 43.04 8.91 36.88
C GLU A 407 42.81 7.41 37.16
N MET A 408 41.65 6.86 36.78
CA MET A 408 41.48 5.41 36.74
C MET A 408 42.00 4.85 35.41
N MET A 409 43.32 4.73 35.28
CA MET A 409 43.99 4.08 34.14
C MET A 409 43.67 2.57 34.10
N ARG A 410 42.49 2.20 33.61
CA ARG A 410 42.14 0.79 33.33
C ARG A 410 42.76 0.33 32.02
N LEU A 411 43.99 -0.17 32.13
CA LEU A 411 44.74 -0.73 31.01
C LEU A 411 44.17 -2.10 30.58
N SER A 412 43.17 -2.11 29.69
CA SER A 412 42.56 -3.33 29.15
C SER A 412 43.40 -3.89 27.99
N VAL A 413 44.46 -4.65 28.31
CA VAL A 413 45.28 -5.34 27.32
C VAL A 413 44.60 -6.65 26.88
N LEU A 414 44.18 -6.71 25.62
CA LEU A 414 43.72 -7.94 24.95
C LEU A 414 44.89 -8.57 24.17
N PRO A 415 45.24 -9.85 24.38
CA PRO A 415 46.25 -10.52 23.57
C PRO A 415 45.66 -10.94 22.22
N LEU A 416 46.31 -10.56 21.11
CA LEU A 416 46.10 -11.25 19.84
C LEU A 416 46.64 -12.68 19.95
N LEU A 417 45.86 -13.65 19.47
CA LEU A 417 46.26 -15.05 19.40
C LEU A 417 46.27 -15.50 17.94
N VAL A 418 47.49 -15.66 17.39
CA VAL A 418 47.73 -16.12 16.02
C VAL A 418 47.96 -17.63 16.03
N ALA A 419 47.30 -18.38 15.15
CA ALA A 419 47.48 -19.83 15.01
C ALA A 419 47.50 -20.25 13.53
N LEU A 420 48.60 -20.87 13.09
CA LEU A 420 48.89 -21.28 11.70
C LEU A 420 49.88 -22.47 11.71
N LEU A 421 49.76 -23.56 10.94
CA LEU A 421 48.64 -24.02 10.09
C LEU A 421 48.14 -25.41 10.61
N HIS A 422 48.36 -26.61 10.04
CA HIS A 422 48.97 -27.06 8.78
C HIS A 422 48.51 -28.50 8.42
N CYS A 423 48.24 -28.74 7.13
CA CYS A 423 48.08 -30.06 6.47
C CYS A 423 46.83 -30.91 6.83
N SER A 424 46.34 -31.82 5.97
CA SER A 424 46.94 -32.37 4.74
C SER A 424 45.93 -32.58 3.58
N SER A 425 46.32 -32.12 2.39
CA SER A 425 46.09 -32.72 1.05
C SER A 425 44.93 -33.72 0.79
N VAL A 426 44.10 -33.39 -0.20
CA VAL A 426 43.79 -34.30 -1.33
C VAL A 426 44.12 -33.57 -2.63
N ARG A 427 44.51 -34.31 -3.68
CA ARG A 427 45.03 -33.75 -4.94
C ARG A 427 43.93 -33.22 -5.86
N CYS A 428 44.28 -32.25 -6.68
CA CYS A 428 43.57 -31.91 -7.92
C CYS A 428 44.51 -32.22 -9.10
N GLU A 429 44.05 -33.00 -10.07
CA GLU A 429 44.64 -33.13 -11.41
C GLU A 429 43.51 -33.22 -12.44
N PRO A 430 43.69 -32.69 -13.66
CA PRO A 430 42.60 -32.54 -14.62
C PRO A 430 42.40 -33.79 -15.49
N LEU A 431 41.14 -34.05 -15.86
CA LEU A 431 40.84 -34.82 -17.07
C LEU A 431 40.02 -33.97 -18.03
N LEU A 432 40.63 -33.63 -19.15
CA LEU A 432 39.93 -33.17 -20.34
C LEU A 432 39.09 -34.33 -20.88
N LEU A 433 37.80 -34.11 -21.08
CA LEU A 433 37.05 -34.87 -22.08
C LEU A 433 36.30 -33.88 -22.99
N VAL A 434 36.81 -33.76 -24.22
CA VAL A 434 36.10 -33.08 -25.30
C VAL A 434 35.02 -34.02 -25.82
N SER A 435 33.75 -33.67 -25.61
CA SER A 435 32.63 -34.27 -26.34
C SER A 435 31.95 -33.20 -27.18
N GLN A 436 32.08 -33.36 -28.49
CA GLN A 436 31.51 -32.57 -29.59
C GLN A 436 30.22 -31.82 -29.23
N LEU A 437 30.21 -30.50 -29.44
CA LEU A 437 28.97 -29.78 -29.75
C LEU A 437 28.52 -30.25 -31.13
N GLN A 438 27.51 -31.12 -31.17
CA GLN A 438 26.82 -31.48 -32.40
C GLN A 438 25.76 -30.40 -32.64
N ASP A 439 25.87 -29.64 -33.74
CA ASP A 439 24.81 -28.71 -34.17
C ASP A 439 23.55 -29.48 -34.56
N GLY A 440 22.68 -29.72 -33.58
CA GLY A 440 21.31 -30.16 -33.78
C GLY A 440 20.40 -28.95 -33.84
N LEU A 441 19.84 -28.65 -35.02
CA LEU A 441 18.66 -27.80 -35.09
C LEU A 441 17.52 -28.49 -34.33
N GLU A 442 17.13 -27.96 -33.17
CA GLU A 442 15.91 -28.43 -32.52
C GLU A 442 14.72 -28.21 -33.46
N PRO A 443 13.93 -29.25 -33.78
CA PRO A 443 12.71 -29.05 -34.54
C PRO A 443 11.73 -28.24 -33.70
N LYS A 444 11.06 -27.25 -34.31
CA LYS A 444 9.99 -26.49 -33.63
C LYS A 444 9.02 -27.47 -32.96
N PRO A 445 8.69 -27.33 -31.67
CA PRO A 445 7.86 -28.30 -30.97
C PRO A 445 6.49 -28.46 -31.65
N TRP A 446 6.20 -29.68 -32.11
CA TRP A 446 4.97 -30.02 -32.82
C TRP A 446 3.79 -30.12 -31.83
N LEU A 447 3.12 -28.99 -31.58
CA LEU A 447 1.86 -28.98 -30.85
C LEU A 447 0.77 -29.71 -31.66
N ASN A 448 0.02 -30.60 -31.02
CA ASN A 448 -1.08 -31.34 -31.65
C ASN A 448 -2.16 -30.39 -32.19
N PRO A 449 -2.37 -30.27 -33.52
CA PRO A 449 -3.32 -29.31 -34.07
C PRO A 449 -4.78 -29.57 -33.69
N SER A 450 -5.12 -30.80 -33.28
CA SER A 450 -6.49 -31.17 -32.91
C SER A 450 -6.93 -30.65 -31.53
N LEU A 451 -5.98 -30.19 -30.70
CA LEU A 451 -6.23 -29.61 -29.37
C LEU A 451 -6.10 -28.07 -29.36
N SER A 452 -5.98 -27.46 -30.54
CA SER A 452 -5.82 -26.01 -30.75
C SER A 452 -7.14 -25.25 -30.71
N GLU A 453 -7.24 -24.21 -29.87
CA GLU A 453 -8.37 -23.25 -29.82
C GLU A 453 -9.78 -23.87 -29.64
N VAL A 454 -9.85 -25.14 -29.25
CA VAL A 454 -11.10 -25.90 -29.08
C VAL A 454 -11.93 -25.31 -27.91
N VAL A 455 -13.25 -25.42 -28.01
CA VAL A 455 -14.17 -25.15 -26.88
C VAL A 455 -14.24 -26.41 -25.99
N PRO A 456 -13.74 -26.40 -24.75
CA PRO A 456 -13.70 -27.59 -23.92
C PRO A 456 -15.11 -28.11 -23.56
N SER A 457 -15.27 -29.43 -23.46
CA SER A 457 -16.55 -30.07 -23.14
C SER A 457 -17.05 -29.66 -21.74
N ARG A 458 -18.37 -29.42 -21.61
CA ARG A 458 -19.05 -29.26 -20.31
C ARG A 458 -19.61 -30.57 -19.74
N ALA A 459 -19.45 -31.69 -20.43
CA ALA A 459 -19.85 -33.01 -19.95
C ALA A 459 -18.63 -33.73 -19.36
N SER A 460 -18.77 -34.25 -18.14
CA SER A 460 -17.73 -35.03 -17.47
C SER A 460 -17.54 -36.39 -18.14
N SER A 461 -16.39 -36.64 -18.79
CA SER A 461 -16.21 -37.85 -19.60
C SER A 461 -14.81 -38.46 -19.64
N SER A 462 -13.97 -38.23 -18.62
CA SER A 462 -12.96 -39.21 -18.23
C SER A 462 -12.57 -39.08 -16.74
N SER A 463 -11.87 -40.07 -16.21
CA SER A 463 -11.11 -39.91 -14.96
C SER A 463 -9.65 -39.64 -15.35
N PRO A 464 -9.03 -38.52 -14.90
CA PRO A 464 -7.65 -38.20 -15.25
C PRO A 464 -6.66 -39.30 -14.85
N ARG A 465 -5.54 -39.41 -15.57
CA ARG A 465 -4.49 -40.39 -15.23
C ARG A 465 -3.65 -39.87 -14.05
N PRO A 466 -3.59 -40.59 -12.92
CA PRO A 466 -2.60 -40.31 -11.89
C PRO A 466 -1.21 -40.49 -12.48
N LEU A 467 -0.31 -39.53 -12.26
CA LEU A 467 1.07 -39.63 -12.69
C LEU A 467 1.98 -39.04 -11.62
N ASP A 468 2.36 -39.88 -10.66
CA ASP A 468 3.37 -39.56 -9.65
C ASP A 468 4.74 -39.47 -10.33
N LEU A 469 5.05 -38.28 -10.86
CA LEU A 469 6.41 -37.90 -11.20
C LEU A 469 7.29 -38.07 -9.95
N PRO A 470 8.47 -38.72 -10.05
CA PRO A 470 9.36 -38.86 -8.91
C PRO A 470 9.77 -37.47 -8.39
N ASP A 471 9.78 -37.29 -7.07
CA ASP A 471 10.14 -36.01 -6.44
C ASP A 471 11.56 -35.63 -6.89
N SER A 472 11.65 -34.60 -7.75
CA SER A 472 12.95 -34.04 -8.13
C SER A 472 13.57 -33.37 -6.90
N ALA A 473 14.87 -33.59 -6.69
CA ALA A 473 15.57 -33.13 -5.49
C ALA A 473 15.35 -31.61 -5.26
N PRO A 474 15.19 -31.15 -4.00
CA PRO A 474 14.71 -29.80 -3.70
C PRO A 474 15.52 -28.72 -4.43
N LEU A 475 14.83 -28.03 -5.34
CA LEU A 475 15.43 -27.19 -6.37
C LEU A 475 15.84 -25.81 -5.84
N SER A 476 16.97 -25.78 -5.14
CA SER A 476 17.70 -24.58 -4.67
C SER A 476 17.01 -23.79 -3.54
N ASP A 477 17.75 -23.54 -2.46
CA ASP A 477 17.31 -22.77 -1.28
C ASP A 477 17.21 -21.24 -1.55
N THR A 478 17.14 -20.86 -2.83
CA THR A 478 16.99 -19.50 -3.32
C THR A 478 15.50 -19.13 -3.36
N PRO A 479 15.03 -18.12 -2.62
CA PRO A 479 13.63 -17.72 -2.64
C PRO A 479 13.21 -17.30 -4.06
N MET A 480 12.06 -17.80 -4.51
CA MET A 480 11.56 -17.56 -5.89
C MET A 480 11.17 -16.11 -6.16
N PHE A 481 10.82 -15.37 -5.10
CA PHE A 481 10.39 -13.98 -5.17
C PHE A 481 11.09 -13.17 -4.05
N PRO A 482 12.41 -12.92 -4.15
CA PRO A 482 13.19 -12.29 -3.08
C PRO A 482 12.68 -10.87 -2.73
N GLU A 483 12.24 -10.13 -3.74
CA GLU A 483 11.64 -8.79 -3.63
C GLU A 483 10.20 -8.79 -3.07
N TYR A 484 9.47 -9.92 -3.19
CA TYR A 484 8.03 -10.03 -2.92
C TYR A 484 7.78 -11.11 -1.86
N VAL A 485 8.32 -10.91 -0.66
CA VAL A 485 8.30 -11.85 0.49
C VAL A 485 6.89 -12.38 0.83
N ASN A 486 5.84 -11.62 0.49
CA ASN A 486 4.44 -12.02 0.69
C ASN A 486 3.93 -13.02 -0.37
N LEU A 487 4.49 -13.07 -1.58
CA LEU A 487 4.12 -14.04 -2.61
C LEU A 487 5.02 -15.28 -2.54
N LYS A 488 4.45 -16.46 -2.36
CA LYS A 488 5.21 -17.73 -2.26
C LYS A 488 4.40 -18.96 -2.64
N TRP A 489 5.11 -20.02 -3.04
CA TRP A 489 4.53 -21.35 -3.17
C TRP A 489 4.52 -22.04 -1.80
N VAL A 490 3.38 -22.62 -1.41
CA VAL A 490 3.18 -23.30 -0.11
C VAL A 490 2.71 -24.72 -0.36
N ARG A 491 3.34 -25.71 0.29
CA ARG A 491 2.98 -27.12 0.16
C ARG A 491 1.55 -27.36 0.62
N PHE A 492 0.75 -28.06 -0.18
CA PHE A 492 -0.63 -28.38 0.20
C PHE A 492 -0.67 -29.54 1.20
N ASN A 493 -1.21 -29.26 2.39
CA ASN A 493 -1.29 -30.22 3.51
C ASN A 493 -2.72 -30.71 3.79
N GLY A 494 -3.61 -30.70 2.78
CA GLY A 494 -5.00 -31.16 2.91
C GLY A 494 -6.05 -30.06 3.15
N SER A 495 -5.61 -28.83 3.46
CA SER A 495 -6.44 -27.64 3.61
C SER A 495 -5.90 -26.49 2.76
N LEU A 496 -6.78 -25.67 2.19
CA LEU A 496 -6.40 -24.47 1.43
C LEU A 496 -5.73 -23.43 2.37
N PRO A 497 -4.52 -22.92 2.05
CA PRO A 497 -3.90 -21.85 2.83
C PRO A 497 -4.67 -20.53 2.77
N ASN A 498 -4.60 -19.72 3.83
CA ASN A 498 -5.04 -18.31 3.76
C ASN A 498 -4.15 -17.54 2.76
N GLY A 499 -4.75 -16.63 1.99
CA GLY A 499 -4.06 -15.92 0.90
C GLY A 499 -3.87 -16.75 -0.39
N ALA A 500 -4.45 -17.94 -0.51
CA ALA A 500 -4.34 -18.75 -1.72
C ALA A 500 -4.94 -18.03 -2.94
N VAL A 501 -4.12 -17.81 -3.97
CA VAL A 501 -4.49 -17.04 -5.16
C VAL A 501 -5.36 -17.91 -6.08
N GLY A 502 -6.49 -17.38 -6.53
CA GLY A 502 -7.42 -18.08 -7.41
C GLY A 502 -8.32 -17.13 -8.20
N ILE A 503 -9.14 -17.70 -9.08
CA ILE A 503 -10.11 -16.99 -9.91
C ILE A 503 -11.49 -17.63 -9.80
N PHE A 504 -12.55 -16.84 -9.99
CA PHE A 504 -13.86 -17.40 -10.27
C PHE A 504 -13.94 -17.79 -11.75
N ASN A 505 -14.06 -19.09 -12.01
CA ASN A 505 -14.16 -19.65 -13.35
C ASN A 505 -15.60 -19.57 -13.86
N GLY A 506 -15.93 -18.48 -14.56
CA GLY A 506 -17.27 -18.25 -15.13
C GLY A 506 -17.71 -19.26 -16.20
N TYR A 507 -16.84 -20.16 -16.67
CA TYR A 507 -17.19 -21.24 -17.59
C TYR A 507 -17.68 -22.51 -16.87
N THR A 508 -17.23 -22.76 -15.64
CA THR A 508 -17.69 -23.89 -14.79
C THR A 508 -18.41 -23.47 -13.51
N GLU A 509 -18.58 -22.15 -13.28
CA GLU A 509 -19.33 -21.55 -12.16
C GLU A 509 -18.78 -21.98 -10.78
N ARG A 510 -17.44 -22.08 -10.68
CA ARG A 510 -16.67 -22.51 -9.49
C ARG A 510 -15.43 -21.65 -9.26
N THR A 511 -14.85 -21.69 -8.06
CA THR A 511 -13.53 -21.08 -7.78
C THR A 511 -12.41 -22.07 -8.05
N ASP A 512 -11.42 -21.65 -8.85
CA ASP A 512 -10.22 -22.40 -9.20
C ASP A 512 -8.98 -21.67 -8.63
N TYR A 513 -8.18 -22.37 -7.83
CA TYR A 513 -6.97 -21.85 -7.19
C TYR A 513 -5.71 -22.28 -7.94
N ILE A 514 -4.69 -21.43 -7.97
CA ILE A 514 -3.43 -21.68 -8.68
C ILE A 514 -2.61 -22.71 -7.89
N CYS A 515 -2.36 -23.85 -8.52
CA CYS A 515 -1.48 -24.90 -8.02
C CYS A 515 -0.34 -25.19 -9.00
N LYS A 516 0.70 -25.87 -8.52
CA LYS A 516 1.72 -26.48 -9.39
C LYS A 516 2.16 -27.87 -8.91
N VAL A 517 2.63 -28.67 -9.87
CA VAL A 517 3.36 -29.92 -9.65
C VAL A 517 4.72 -29.78 -10.34
N ASN A 518 5.82 -29.82 -9.58
CA ASN A 518 7.15 -29.40 -10.04
C ASN A 518 7.12 -27.96 -10.63
N CYS A 519 7.22 -27.83 -11.95
CA CYS A 519 7.11 -26.56 -12.68
C CYS A 519 5.80 -26.40 -13.46
N GLU A 520 4.96 -27.44 -13.57
CA GLU A 520 3.71 -27.40 -14.33
C GLU A 520 2.62 -26.75 -13.46
N SER A 521 2.05 -25.63 -13.91
CA SER A 521 0.97 -24.93 -13.22
C SER A 521 -0.41 -25.27 -13.78
N GLY A 522 -1.42 -25.23 -12.90
CA GLY A 522 -2.79 -25.65 -13.20
C GLY A 522 -3.77 -25.20 -12.11
N PHE A 523 -4.86 -25.95 -11.92
CA PHE A 523 -5.91 -25.59 -10.95
C PHE A 523 -6.11 -26.63 -9.83
N TYR A 524 -6.39 -26.13 -8.64
CA TYR A 524 -7.02 -26.86 -7.54
C TYR A 524 -8.42 -26.29 -7.31
N SER A 525 -9.43 -27.16 -7.18
CA SER A 525 -10.80 -26.74 -6.83
C SER A 525 -11.33 -27.65 -5.74
N VAL A 526 -11.85 -27.07 -4.65
CA VAL A 526 -12.34 -27.82 -3.47
C VAL A 526 -13.35 -28.94 -3.86
N GLY A 527 -14.19 -28.69 -4.87
CA GLY A 527 -15.17 -29.65 -5.38
C GLY A 527 -14.64 -30.77 -6.31
N LYS A 528 -13.38 -30.75 -6.75
CA LYS A 528 -12.74 -31.86 -7.51
C LYS A 528 -11.81 -32.75 -6.65
N GLY A 529 -11.74 -32.49 -5.34
CA GLY A 529 -10.96 -33.28 -4.39
C GLY A 529 -9.54 -32.74 -4.18
N ASN A 530 -8.78 -33.41 -3.31
CA ASN A 530 -7.46 -32.94 -2.83
C ASN A 530 -6.32 -33.24 -3.82
N VAL A 531 -6.46 -32.77 -5.07
CA VAL A 531 -5.47 -32.91 -6.15
C VAL A 531 -5.33 -31.62 -6.97
N CYS A 532 -4.12 -31.34 -7.43
CA CYS A 532 -3.85 -30.33 -8.45
C CYS A 532 -4.04 -30.97 -9.84
N HIS A 533 -4.85 -30.34 -10.66
CA HIS A 533 -5.04 -30.66 -12.08
C HIS A 533 -4.09 -29.82 -12.91
N TYR A 534 -3.15 -30.44 -13.63
CA TYR A 534 -2.12 -29.75 -14.41
C TYR A 534 -1.97 -30.35 -15.80
N PRO A 535 -1.66 -29.54 -16.84
CA PRO A 535 -1.52 -30.02 -18.20
C PRO A 535 -0.08 -30.47 -18.45
N TYR A 536 0.14 -31.60 -19.13
CA TYR A 536 1.47 -32.03 -19.57
C TYR A 536 1.39 -33.08 -20.69
N ALA A 537 2.19 -32.89 -21.75
CA ALA A 537 2.35 -33.82 -22.87
C ALA A 537 1.01 -34.29 -23.50
N ASP A 538 0.22 -33.32 -23.98
CA ASP A 538 -1.11 -33.49 -24.59
C ASP A 538 -2.20 -34.04 -23.63
N ASN A 539 -1.91 -34.26 -22.34
CA ASN A 539 -2.82 -34.87 -21.36
C ASN A 539 -3.08 -33.98 -20.12
N GLU A 540 -4.25 -34.15 -19.48
CA GLU A 540 -4.51 -33.70 -18.11
C GLU A 540 -3.97 -34.74 -17.11
N HIS A 541 -3.18 -34.25 -16.16
CA HIS A 541 -2.65 -35.04 -15.06
C HIS A 541 -3.13 -34.52 -13.70
N THR A 542 -3.16 -35.42 -12.72
CA THR A 542 -3.51 -35.09 -11.34
C THR A 542 -2.47 -35.63 -10.37
N SER A 543 -2.14 -34.83 -9.34
CA SER A 543 -1.34 -35.27 -8.20
C SER A 543 -1.87 -34.69 -6.88
N SER A 544 -1.76 -35.45 -5.80
CA SER A 544 -1.99 -34.98 -4.42
C SER A 544 -0.73 -34.33 -3.79
N LYS A 545 0.41 -34.34 -4.49
CA LYS A 545 1.71 -33.81 -4.06
C LYS A 545 2.02 -32.45 -4.71
N PHE A 546 1.20 -31.44 -4.42
CA PHE A 546 1.28 -30.13 -5.08
C PHE A 546 1.52 -28.96 -4.13
N ASP A 547 1.90 -27.82 -4.71
CA ASP A 547 2.01 -26.55 -4.00
C ASP A 547 0.92 -25.59 -4.50
N ILE A 548 0.44 -24.71 -3.61
CA ILE A 548 -0.50 -23.62 -3.90
C ILE A 548 0.26 -22.29 -3.96
N LEU A 549 -0.09 -21.40 -4.88
CA LEU A 549 0.39 -20.02 -4.87
C LEU A 549 -0.35 -19.23 -3.78
N VAL A 550 0.40 -18.62 -2.86
CA VAL A 550 -0.13 -17.85 -1.72
C VAL A 550 0.42 -16.43 -1.77
N ASN A 551 -0.49 -15.45 -1.74
CA ASN A 551 -0.22 -14.05 -1.49
C ASN A 551 -0.61 -13.76 -0.03
N VAL A 552 0.38 -13.77 0.87
CA VAL A 552 0.19 -13.58 2.32
C VAL A 552 -0.44 -12.21 2.59
N ASP A 553 -1.49 -12.21 3.40
CA ASP A 553 -2.38 -11.07 3.69
C ASP A 553 -3.02 -10.43 2.44
N HIS A 554 -2.98 -11.13 1.30
CA HIS A 554 -3.30 -10.61 -0.04
C HIS A 554 -2.46 -9.39 -0.45
N PHE A 555 -1.28 -9.21 0.17
CA PHE A 555 -0.54 -7.95 0.16
C PHE A 555 -0.03 -7.49 -1.21
N GLU A 556 0.46 -8.40 -2.05
CA GLU A 556 1.00 -8.01 -3.36
C GLU A 556 -0.12 -7.75 -4.38
N PHE A 557 0.01 -6.67 -5.16
CA PHE A 557 -0.96 -6.32 -6.20
C PHE A 557 -0.77 -7.24 -7.42
N LEU A 558 -1.62 -8.26 -7.55
CA LEU A 558 -1.60 -9.22 -8.66
C LEU A 558 -2.59 -8.81 -9.76
N VAL A 559 -2.12 -8.80 -11.01
CA VAL A 559 -2.89 -8.37 -12.19
C VAL A 559 -2.88 -9.48 -13.25
N TRP A 560 -3.90 -9.49 -14.13
CA TRP A 560 -4.01 -10.43 -15.24
C TRP A 560 -3.92 -9.68 -16.58
N GLU A 561 -2.70 -9.53 -17.08
CA GLU A 561 -2.41 -8.84 -18.35
C GLU A 561 -2.73 -9.73 -19.55
N GLU A 562 -3.38 -9.18 -20.58
CA GLU A 562 -3.69 -9.89 -21.83
C GLU A 562 -2.45 -10.01 -22.72
N ASP A 563 -2.14 -11.23 -23.17
CA ASP A 563 -1.03 -11.47 -24.10
C ASP A 563 -1.28 -12.69 -25.01
N SER A 564 -0.34 -12.95 -25.94
CA SER A 564 -0.51 -13.93 -27.00
C SER A 564 0.81 -14.47 -27.59
N TYR A 565 0.72 -15.60 -28.30
CA TYR A 565 1.80 -16.18 -29.12
C TYR A 565 3.16 -16.41 -28.41
N GLY A 566 3.18 -16.65 -27.10
CA GLY A 566 4.40 -16.89 -26.31
C GLY A 566 5.00 -15.66 -25.66
N SER A 567 4.50 -14.47 -26.01
CA SER A 567 4.80 -13.26 -25.27
C SER A 567 4.28 -13.38 -23.84
N VAL A 568 5.07 -12.82 -22.93
CA VAL A 568 4.91 -12.87 -21.48
C VAL A 568 5.33 -11.51 -20.95
N PRO A 569 4.45 -10.77 -20.24
CA PRO A 569 4.78 -9.46 -19.72
C PRO A 569 5.90 -9.48 -18.67
N ARG A 570 6.48 -8.30 -18.40
CA ARG A 570 7.47 -8.15 -17.32
C ARG A 570 6.81 -8.46 -15.96
N TYR A 571 7.61 -8.94 -15.01
CA TYR A 571 7.15 -9.29 -13.65
C TYR A 571 6.06 -10.39 -13.61
N SER A 572 5.96 -11.20 -14.66
CA SER A 572 5.08 -12.39 -14.70
C SER A 572 5.49 -13.45 -13.67
N VAL A 573 4.49 -14.06 -13.04
CA VAL A 573 4.66 -15.06 -11.97
C VAL A 573 5.16 -16.39 -12.55
N ARG A 574 6.46 -16.65 -12.35
CA ARG A 574 7.15 -17.89 -12.72
C ARG A 574 6.77 -19.06 -11.82
N THR A 575 6.78 -20.28 -12.37
CA THR A 575 6.59 -21.52 -11.62
C THR A 575 7.89 -22.10 -11.04
N CYS A 576 9.02 -21.83 -11.72
CA CYS A 576 10.36 -22.34 -11.40
C CYS A 576 11.45 -21.30 -11.75
N PRO A 577 12.61 -21.27 -11.05
CA PRO A 577 13.59 -20.17 -11.22
C PRO A 577 14.39 -20.22 -12.52
N LYS A 578 14.46 -21.38 -13.18
CA LYS A 578 15.31 -21.64 -14.37
C LYS A 578 14.52 -22.10 -15.60
N VAL A 579 13.21 -21.90 -15.62
CA VAL A 579 12.33 -22.34 -16.72
C VAL A 579 11.33 -21.24 -17.04
N ASP A 580 11.12 -20.95 -18.31
CA ASP A 580 10.14 -19.96 -18.81
C ASP A 580 8.72 -20.55 -18.89
N ILE A 581 8.24 -21.02 -17.73
CA ILE A 581 6.86 -21.47 -17.49
C ILE A 581 6.23 -20.51 -16.47
N PHE A 582 5.10 -19.93 -16.85
CA PHE A 582 4.41 -18.88 -16.09
C PHE A 582 2.97 -19.26 -15.80
N VAL A 583 2.40 -18.68 -14.73
CA VAL A 583 0.99 -18.88 -14.39
C VAL A 583 0.10 -18.11 -15.36
N GLY A 584 -0.86 -18.80 -15.98
CA GLY A 584 -1.76 -18.22 -16.98
C GLY A 584 -3.24 -18.54 -16.73
N LYS A 585 -4.11 -17.83 -17.46
CA LYS A 585 -5.52 -18.18 -17.61
C LYS A 585 -6.04 -17.88 -19.01
N ASN A 586 -7.18 -18.45 -19.35
CA ASN A 586 -8.04 -17.95 -20.42
C ASN A 586 -9.50 -17.93 -19.95
N LYS A 587 -10.45 -17.77 -20.87
CA LYS A 587 -11.90 -17.75 -20.58
C LYS A 587 -12.49 -19.07 -20.06
N TYR A 588 -11.73 -20.17 -20.07
CA TYR A 588 -12.16 -21.50 -19.64
C TYR A 588 -11.55 -21.95 -18.30
N GLY A 589 -10.37 -21.44 -17.90
CA GLY A 589 -9.72 -21.81 -16.64
C GLY A 589 -8.27 -21.33 -16.48
N LEU A 590 -7.63 -21.80 -15.41
CA LEU A 590 -6.20 -21.61 -15.11
C LEU A 590 -5.34 -22.68 -15.81
N GLY A 591 -4.06 -22.37 -16.00
CA GLY A 591 -3.08 -23.27 -16.59
C GLY A 591 -1.69 -22.62 -16.66
N LYS A 592 -0.85 -23.10 -17.58
CA LYS A 592 0.52 -22.62 -17.77
C LYS A 592 0.69 -21.88 -19.10
N VAL A 593 1.55 -20.87 -19.14
CA VAL A 593 2.09 -20.28 -20.38
C VAL A 593 3.53 -20.76 -20.55
N VAL A 594 3.87 -21.23 -21.75
CA VAL A 594 5.22 -21.72 -22.08
C VAL A 594 5.72 -20.97 -23.32
N SER A 595 6.68 -20.06 -23.14
CA SER A 595 7.15 -19.17 -24.22
C SER A 595 7.78 -19.95 -25.39
N GLN A 596 8.51 -21.04 -25.12
CA GLN A 596 9.09 -21.92 -26.15
C GLN A 596 8.05 -22.56 -27.08
N HIS A 597 6.82 -22.76 -26.59
CA HIS A 597 5.70 -23.32 -27.37
C HIS A 597 4.79 -22.24 -27.97
N GLU A 598 5.10 -20.97 -27.74
CA GLU A 598 4.30 -19.83 -28.18
C GLU A 598 2.83 -19.88 -27.68
N ALA A 599 2.52 -20.50 -26.53
CA ALA A 599 1.13 -20.86 -26.16
C ALA A 599 0.82 -20.94 -24.66
N PHE A 600 -0.48 -20.82 -24.33
CA PHE A 600 -1.09 -21.20 -23.06
C PHE A 600 -1.69 -22.61 -23.15
N PHE A 601 -1.61 -23.37 -22.06
CA PHE A 601 -2.05 -24.76 -21.94
C PHE A 601 -3.03 -24.93 -20.78
N LEU A 602 -4.16 -25.57 -21.05
CA LEU A 602 -5.30 -25.78 -20.15
C LEU A 602 -5.52 -27.28 -19.90
N PRO A 603 -5.47 -27.76 -18.64
CA PRO A 603 -5.88 -29.12 -18.32
C PRO A 603 -7.42 -29.24 -18.35
N TRP A 604 -7.97 -30.23 -19.07
CA TRP A 604 -9.43 -30.40 -19.13
C TRP A 604 -9.92 -31.81 -19.46
N GLU A 605 -10.57 -32.45 -18.48
CA GLU A 605 -11.32 -33.72 -18.60
C GLU A 605 -10.56 -34.88 -19.27
N GLY A 606 -9.22 -34.86 -19.21
CA GLY A 606 -8.33 -35.85 -19.81
C GLY A 606 -7.21 -35.27 -20.69
N ASP A 607 -7.40 -34.10 -21.32
CA ASP A 607 -6.48 -33.56 -22.34
C ASP A 607 -5.77 -32.25 -21.92
N GLU A 608 -4.65 -31.92 -22.58
CA GLU A 608 -3.99 -30.60 -22.53
C GLU A 608 -4.38 -29.78 -23.79
N TYR A 609 -5.35 -28.87 -23.63
CA TYR A 609 -5.79 -27.97 -24.70
C TYR A 609 -4.89 -26.75 -24.80
N TRP A 610 -4.60 -26.25 -26.00
CA TRP A 610 -3.71 -25.10 -26.18
C TRP A 610 -4.31 -23.92 -26.95
N TYR A 611 -3.90 -22.72 -26.55
CA TYR A 611 -4.46 -21.45 -27.01
C TYR A 611 -3.36 -20.42 -27.27
N LYS A 612 -3.53 -19.61 -28.32
CA LYS A 612 -2.63 -18.50 -28.67
C LYS A 612 -3.05 -17.17 -28.05
N LYS A 613 -4.24 -17.07 -27.46
CA LYS A 613 -4.71 -15.92 -26.66
C LYS A 613 -4.97 -16.31 -25.21
N TYR A 614 -4.43 -15.54 -24.27
CA TYR A 614 -4.47 -15.83 -22.85
C TYR A 614 -4.24 -14.56 -22.01
N GLN A 615 -4.26 -14.71 -20.69
CA GLN A 615 -3.76 -13.72 -19.75
C GLN A 615 -2.66 -14.34 -18.89
N VAL A 616 -1.63 -13.57 -18.56
CA VAL A 616 -0.54 -13.96 -17.66
C VAL A 616 -0.75 -13.29 -16.30
N LEU A 617 -0.44 -13.99 -15.22
CA LEU A 617 -0.44 -13.41 -13.88
C LEU A 617 0.82 -12.57 -13.69
N THR A 618 0.68 -11.28 -13.41
CA THR A 618 1.78 -10.33 -13.21
C THR A 618 1.72 -9.69 -11.82
N LEU A 619 2.88 -9.25 -11.34
CA LEU A 619 2.99 -8.35 -10.19
C LEU A 619 2.93 -6.90 -10.69
N ASN A 620 1.98 -6.10 -10.20
CA ASN A 620 1.87 -4.71 -10.63
C ASN A 620 3.15 -3.93 -10.24
N HIS A 621 3.81 -3.36 -11.24
CA HIS A 621 5.02 -2.56 -11.10
C HIS A 621 4.80 -1.04 -11.12
N ASP A 622 3.54 -0.60 -11.03
CA ASP A 622 3.16 0.79 -10.77
C ASP A 622 3.87 1.39 -9.55
N SER A 623 3.95 2.72 -9.56
CA SER A 623 4.23 3.51 -8.36
C SER A 623 3.17 3.24 -7.28
N TYR A 624 3.65 2.94 -6.07
CA TYR A 624 2.83 2.97 -4.86
C TYR A 624 3.42 3.97 -3.88
N SER A 625 2.56 4.56 -3.06
CA SER A 625 2.99 5.13 -1.78
C SER A 625 2.99 4.02 -0.73
N GLN A 626 3.85 4.11 0.28
CA GLN A 626 3.85 3.15 1.38
C GLN A 626 3.91 3.82 2.76
N HIS A 627 3.19 3.22 3.70
CA HIS A 627 3.03 3.73 5.05
C HIS A 627 3.26 2.61 6.07
N ILE A 628 4.31 2.75 6.87
CA ILE A 628 4.58 1.90 8.02
C ILE A 628 3.89 2.53 9.24
N SER A 629 3.18 1.73 10.01
CA SER A 629 2.38 2.17 11.15
C SER A 629 2.45 1.12 12.27
N HIS A 630 1.95 1.46 13.46
CA HIS A 630 1.89 0.53 14.60
C HIS A 630 3.27 -0.09 14.91
N VAL A 631 4.30 0.76 14.97
CA VAL A 631 5.69 0.32 15.14
C VAL A 631 5.99 0.06 16.61
N GLU A 632 6.22 -1.21 16.94
CA GLU A 632 6.52 -1.70 18.28
C GLU A 632 7.98 -2.17 18.34
N TYR A 633 8.80 -1.47 19.11
CA TYR A 633 10.21 -1.81 19.33
C TYR A 633 10.34 -2.85 20.45
N ALA A 634 11.14 -3.88 20.23
CA ALA A 634 11.47 -4.90 21.23
C ALA A 634 12.59 -4.39 22.16
N ILE A 635 12.26 -3.41 23.00
CA ILE A 635 13.21 -2.67 23.86
C ILE A 635 14.06 -3.63 24.71
N ASP A 636 13.46 -4.70 25.25
CA ASP A 636 14.15 -5.74 26.04
C ASP A 636 15.28 -6.47 25.28
N SER A 637 15.34 -6.32 23.95
CA SER A 637 16.35 -6.90 23.05
C SER A 637 17.28 -5.88 22.39
N MET A 638 17.17 -4.60 22.75
CA MET A 638 17.99 -3.53 22.16
C MET A 638 19.48 -3.70 22.51
N LYS A 639 20.35 -3.28 21.59
CA LYS A 639 21.81 -3.22 21.82
C LYS A 639 22.27 -1.77 21.68
N LEU A 640 22.70 -1.17 22.78
CA LEU A 640 23.28 0.18 22.80
C LEU A 640 24.81 0.07 22.90
N PHE A 641 25.51 0.59 21.89
CA PHE A 641 26.97 0.62 21.83
C PHE A 641 27.48 2.04 22.07
N HIS A 642 28.19 2.23 23.18
CA HIS A 642 28.91 3.48 23.44
C HIS A 642 30.37 3.36 22.97
N HIS A 643 30.73 4.13 21.95
CA HIS A 643 32.12 4.21 21.48
C HIS A 643 32.95 5.11 22.42
N PRO A 644 34.29 5.11 22.29
CA PRO A 644 35.15 6.08 22.98
C PRO A 644 34.84 7.53 22.55
N PRO A 645 35.18 8.55 23.36
CA PRO A 645 35.13 9.95 22.93
C PRO A 645 36.08 10.21 21.74
N GLU A 646 35.57 10.83 20.68
CA GLU A 646 36.32 11.23 19.48
C GLU A 646 36.61 12.74 19.52
N ALA A 647 37.78 13.16 19.02
CA ALA A 647 38.13 14.57 18.90
C ALA A 647 37.46 15.20 17.66
N LEU A 648 36.39 15.97 17.88
CA LEU A 648 35.59 16.58 16.82
C LEU A 648 36.26 17.81 16.18
N GLN A 649 36.94 18.62 17.00
CA GLN A 649 37.72 19.79 16.58
C GLN A 649 38.77 20.15 17.64
N LEU A 650 39.88 20.77 17.21
CA LEU A 650 40.96 21.29 18.07
C LEU A 650 41.28 22.74 17.68
N ALA A 651 41.53 23.59 18.66
CA ALA A 651 42.17 24.89 18.48
C ALA A 651 43.31 25.09 19.50
N ARG A 652 44.30 25.89 19.15
CA ARG A 652 45.36 26.33 20.07
C ARG A 652 45.30 27.85 20.21
N VAL A 653 45.42 28.35 21.44
CA VAL A 653 45.50 29.77 21.77
C VAL A 653 46.81 30.04 22.46
N THR A 654 47.62 30.90 21.84
CA THR A 654 48.95 31.28 22.32
C THR A 654 48.94 32.71 22.83
N ASN A 655 49.66 32.96 23.91
CA ASN A 655 49.98 34.28 24.42
C ASN A 655 51.51 34.48 24.35
N LEU A 656 51.92 35.63 23.83
CA LEU A 656 53.33 36.07 23.69
C LEU A 656 53.56 37.41 24.41
N GLU A 657 52.57 37.88 25.17
CA GLU A 657 52.70 39.04 26.05
C GLU A 657 53.20 38.62 27.43
N CYS A 658 53.69 39.59 28.19
CA CYS A 658 54.17 39.39 29.56
C CYS A 658 53.08 39.49 30.64
N SER A 659 51.84 39.75 30.26
CA SER A 659 50.66 39.66 31.13
C SER A 659 49.83 38.41 30.79
N SER A 660 48.97 37.96 31.72
CA SER A 660 48.04 36.85 31.45
C SER A 660 46.83 37.36 30.66
N VAL A 661 46.63 36.86 29.44
CA VAL A 661 45.60 37.35 28.52
C VAL A 661 44.39 36.41 28.49
N GLN A 662 43.20 36.92 28.78
CA GLN A 662 41.95 36.19 28.65
C GLN A 662 41.56 36.07 27.17
N LYS A 663 41.33 34.85 26.68
CA LYS A 663 40.96 34.55 25.29
C LYS A 663 39.73 33.67 25.23
N THR A 664 38.80 34.00 24.34
CA THR A 664 37.61 33.20 24.04
C THR A 664 37.88 32.32 22.82
N VAL A 665 37.70 31.01 22.97
CA VAL A 665 37.82 30.03 21.90
C VAL A 665 36.42 29.52 21.56
N ARG A 666 36.04 29.63 20.28
CA ARG A 666 34.79 29.07 19.73
C ARG A 666 35.14 27.91 18.81
N LEU A 667 34.53 26.76 19.06
CA LEU A 667 34.61 25.55 18.24
C LEU A 667 33.23 25.27 17.66
N GLU A 668 33.14 24.97 16.36
CA GLU A 668 31.91 24.57 15.67
C GLU A 668 32.16 23.33 14.80
N LYS A 669 31.30 22.32 14.97
CA LYS A 669 31.34 21.08 14.17
C LYS A 669 29.92 20.63 13.82
N SER A 670 29.69 20.35 12.55
CA SER A 670 28.51 19.59 12.12
C SER A 670 28.76 18.09 12.19
N THR A 671 27.76 17.34 12.65
CA THR A 671 27.72 15.87 12.62
C THR A 671 26.41 15.42 11.97
N THR A 672 26.51 14.51 11.00
CA THR A 672 25.35 13.80 10.47
C THR A 672 24.88 12.76 11.49
N LEU A 673 23.61 12.80 11.85
CA LEU A 673 22.89 11.67 12.43
C LEU A 673 22.35 10.82 11.27
N GLU A 674 22.46 9.51 11.39
CA GLU A 674 21.89 8.57 10.42
C GLU A 674 20.94 7.63 11.16
N LYS A 675 19.76 7.43 10.59
CA LYS A 675 18.66 6.63 11.13
C LYS A 675 18.14 5.73 10.01
N HIS A 676 18.27 4.43 10.17
CA HIS A 676 17.82 3.44 9.18
C HIS A 676 16.82 2.47 9.81
N TRP A 677 15.75 2.15 9.09
CA TRP A 677 14.77 1.13 9.49
C TRP A 677 14.78 0.02 8.45
N ASN A 678 15.61 -1.00 8.66
CA ASN A 678 15.69 -2.17 7.80
C ASN A 678 14.42 -3.01 7.95
N ILE A 679 13.48 -2.87 7.01
CA ILE A 679 12.20 -3.59 6.96
C ILE A 679 12.28 -4.99 6.32
N GLY A 680 13.50 -5.53 6.12
CA GLY A 680 13.74 -6.86 5.55
C GLY A 680 13.32 -7.02 4.08
N ARG A 681 13.11 -5.91 3.35
CA ARG A 681 12.71 -5.90 1.93
C ARG A 681 13.13 -4.57 1.28
N GLU A 682 13.38 -4.61 -0.03
CA GLU A 682 13.69 -3.40 -0.79
C GLU A 682 12.45 -2.52 -1.02
N THR A 683 12.72 -1.23 -1.20
CA THR A 683 11.74 -0.16 -1.39
C THR A 683 11.91 0.43 -2.79
N ARG A 684 10.88 0.40 -3.63
CA ARG A 684 10.99 0.83 -5.04
C ARG A 684 11.49 2.28 -5.13
N ASN A 685 12.47 2.52 -5.99
CA ASN A 685 12.99 3.86 -6.24
C ASN A 685 11.86 4.78 -6.76
N GLY A 686 11.73 5.98 -6.21
CA GLY A 686 10.61 6.91 -6.45
C GLY A 686 9.34 6.66 -5.62
N SER A 687 9.26 5.62 -4.78
CA SER A 687 8.10 5.42 -3.88
C SER A 687 8.19 6.31 -2.64
N VAL A 688 7.20 7.19 -2.45
CA VAL A 688 7.09 8.01 -1.23
C VAL A 688 6.82 7.08 -0.06
N SER A 689 7.84 6.94 0.80
CA SER A 689 7.88 6.00 1.90
C SER A 689 7.77 6.75 3.22
N THR A 690 6.76 6.41 4.02
CA THR A 690 6.43 7.08 5.28
C THR A 690 6.34 6.07 6.43
N MET A 691 6.60 6.53 7.66
CA MET A 691 6.51 5.71 8.86
C MET A 691 5.99 6.52 10.04
N LYS A 692 4.85 6.15 10.61
CA LYS A 692 4.37 6.66 11.91
C LYS A 692 4.89 5.75 13.02
N ALA A 693 5.89 6.20 13.75
CA ALA A 693 6.61 5.43 14.76
C ALA A 693 7.13 6.32 15.90
N LYS A 694 7.39 5.71 17.06
CA LYS A 694 8.19 6.33 18.13
C LYS A 694 9.66 6.33 17.70
N VAL A 695 10.10 7.40 17.03
CA VAL A 695 11.47 7.51 16.51
C VAL A 695 12.46 7.42 17.69
N PRO A 696 13.37 6.42 17.73
CA PRO A 696 14.25 6.24 18.87
C PRO A 696 15.24 7.41 19.00
N ILE A 697 15.30 8.03 20.18
CA ILE A 697 16.22 9.13 20.48
C ILE A 697 17.33 8.60 21.40
N LEU A 698 18.54 8.43 20.85
CA LEU A 698 19.67 7.87 21.58
C LEU A 698 20.21 8.88 22.61
N GLY A 699 19.84 8.71 23.87
CA GLY A 699 20.36 9.47 25.00
C GLY A 699 21.76 9.01 25.44
N THR A 700 22.26 9.61 26.53
CA THR A 700 23.62 9.34 27.05
C THR A 700 23.77 8.02 27.83
N GLY A 701 22.68 7.25 27.95
CA GLY A 701 22.63 5.95 28.63
C GLY A 701 21.24 5.32 28.64
N ASP A 702 20.34 5.78 27.77
CA ASP A 702 18.95 5.35 27.63
C ASP A 702 18.47 5.67 26.20
N VAL A 703 17.40 5.04 25.73
CA VAL A 703 16.78 5.32 24.43
C VAL A 703 15.37 5.84 24.66
N ASP A 704 15.13 7.10 24.36
CA ASP A 704 13.80 7.69 24.52
C ASP A 704 12.88 7.36 23.33
N PHE A 705 11.63 7.04 23.65
CA PHE A 705 10.54 6.72 22.73
C PHE A 705 9.30 7.63 22.99
N SER A 706 9.47 8.80 23.62
CA SER A 706 8.42 9.71 24.11
C SER A 706 7.54 10.37 23.03
N LYS A 707 7.95 10.35 21.75
CA LYS A 707 7.23 10.99 20.65
C LYS A 707 7.04 10.03 19.48
N GLU A 708 5.79 9.65 19.23
CA GLU A 708 5.41 9.13 17.92
C GLU A 708 5.44 10.28 16.90
N GLN A 709 6.10 10.05 15.76
CA GLN A 709 6.33 11.02 14.70
C GLN A 709 6.09 10.34 13.35
N THR A 710 5.61 11.10 12.35
CA THR A 710 5.56 10.61 10.97
C THR A 710 6.86 10.97 10.26
N VAL A 711 7.75 9.99 10.10
CA VAL A 711 8.94 10.10 9.26
C VAL A 711 8.54 9.97 7.79
N THR A 712 9.23 10.70 6.91
CA THR A 712 9.20 10.47 5.46
C THR A 712 10.65 10.31 5.01
N PHE A 713 10.95 9.22 4.33
CA PHE A 713 12.32 8.87 3.95
C PHE A 713 12.68 9.55 2.62
N SER A 714 13.91 10.06 2.53
CA SER A 714 14.44 10.64 1.29
C SER A 714 14.87 9.56 0.30
N GLU A 715 15.39 8.44 0.81
CA GLU A 715 15.71 7.25 0.04
C GLU A 715 15.40 6.01 0.90
N GLY A 716 14.58 5.12 0.35
CA GLY A 716 14.08 3.89 0.97
C GLY A 716 13.50 4.05 2.37
N THR A 717 14.24 3.60 3.39
CA THR A 717 13.90 3.69 4.82
C THR A 717 15.01 4.35 5.65
N MET A 718 15.75 5.29 5.06
CA MET A 718 16.79 6.06 5.73
C MET A 718 16.42 7.53 5.91
N THR A 719 16.90 8.14 6.99
CA THR A 719 16.84 9.57 7.26
C THR A 719 18.18 10.06 7.79
N SER A 720 18.65 11.19 7.28
CA SER A 720 19.87 11.86 7.74
C SER A 720 19.57 13.29 8.20
N GLU A 721 20.08 13.65 9.37
CA GLU A 721 19.88 14.96 10.00
C GLU A 721 21.24 15.57 10.34
N THR A 722 21.54 16.80 9.91
CA THR A 722 22.82 17.45 10.23
C THR A 722 22.67 18.37 11.44
N ILE A 723 23.15 17.91 12.60
CA ILE A 723 23.23 18.74 13.82
C ILE A 723 24.53 19.55 13.80
N ARG A 724 24.45 20.84 14.16
CA ARG A 724 25.64 21.66 14.44
C ARG A 724 25.84 21.79 15.95
N HIS A 725 27.00 21.37 16.42
CA HIS A 725 27.49 21.61 17.77
C HIS A 725 28.37 22.86 17.77
N THR A 726 28.11 23.78 18.70
CA THR A 726 28.95 24.96 18.97
C THR A 726 29.32 24.92 20.45
N VAL A 727 30.60 25.13 20.77
CA VAL A 727 31.08 25.27 22.14
C VAL A 727 31.99 26.49 22.23
N GLU A 728 31.78 27.32 23.25
CA GLU A 728 32.57 28.51 23.54
C GLU A 728 33.24 28.33 24.91
N VAL A 729 34.53 28.67 25.00
CA VAL A 729 35.34 28.50 26.21
C VAL A 729 36.19 29.75 26.42
N GLN A 730 36.11 30.36 27.60
CA GLN A 730 37.04 31.41 28.00
C GLN A 730 38.20 30.79 28.79
N ILE A 731 39.42 31.25 28.52
CA ILE A 731 40.66 30.75 29.13
C ILE A 731 41.58 31.93 29.41
N LEU A 732 42.15 31.99 30.61
CA LEU A 732 43.26 32.88 30.92
C LEU A 732 44.56 32.19 30.47
N VAL A 733 45.22 32.73 29.45
CA VAL A 733 46.45 32.15 28.88
C VAL A 733 47.67 32.83 29.54
N PRO A 734 48.53 32.11 30.28
CA PRO A 734 49.70 32.70 30.94
C PRO A 734 50.70 33.35 29.97
N PRO A 735 51.59 34.23 30.45
CA PRO A 735 52.69 34.78 29.64
C PRO A 735 53.51 33.72 28.94
N ASN A 736 53.83 33.90 27.66
CA ASN A 736 54.60 32.95 26.84
C ASN A 736 54.09 31.49 26.87
N HIS A 737 52.79 31.26 27.02
CA HIS A 737 52.18 29.93 27.00
C HIS A 737 51.19 29.73 25.82
N SER A 738 51.01 28.47 25.43
CA SER A 738 50.05 28.00 24.44
C SER A 738 49.16 26.92 25.05
N CYS A 739 47.86 27.18 25.16
CA CYS A 739 46.87 26.23 25.65
C CYS A 739 46.12 25.62 24.46
N ALA A 740 45.72 24.35 24.58
CA ALA A 740 44.92 23.68 23.56
C ALA A 740 43.49 23.41 24.07
N VAL A 741 42.51 23.61 23.18
CA VAL A 741 41.09 23.43 23.46
C VAL A 741 40.51 22.47 22.45
N ARG A 742 39.98 21.35 22.94
CA ARG A 742 39.48 20.25 22.11
C ARG A 742 38.01 20.03 22.40
N MET A 743 37.21 20.06 21.33
CA MET A 743 35.82 19.57 21.37
C MET A 743 35.88 18.05 21.26
N GLU A 744 35.43 17.37 22.31
CA GLU A 744 35.12 15.94 22.25
C GLU A 744 33.64 15.73 22.02
N GLY A 745 33.30 14.62 21.37
CA GLY A 745 31.95 14.09 21.32
C GLY A 745 32.00 12.57 21.28
N ARG A 746 30.97 11.92 21.80
CA ARG A 746 30.91 10.46 21.92
C ARG A 746 29.92 9.88 20.92
N ARG A 747 30.43 9.07 20.00
CA ARG A 747 29.59 8.29 19.09
C ARG A 747 28.85 7.21 19.87
N MET A 748 27.58 7.05 19.58
CA MET A 748 26.69 6.03 20.14
C MET A 748 25.92 5.42 18.98
N THR A 749 25.84 4.09 18.93
CA THR A 749 25.05 3.37 17.93
C THR A 749 24.08 2.41 18.60
N ALA A 750 22.92 2.20 17.99
CA ALA A 750 21.88 1.34 18.57
C ALA A 750 21.26 0.42 17.50
N ASP A 751 21.18 -0.87 17.84
CA ASP A 751 20.46 -1.88 17.07
C ASP A 751 19.17 -2.21 17.84
N ILE A 752 18.00 -1.98 17.26
CA ILE A 752 16.71 -2.17 17.95
C ILE A 752 15.73 -2.94 17.05
N PRO A 753 15.46 -4.23 17.33
CA PRO A 753 14.46 -4.99 16.59
C PRO A 753 13.05 -4.39 16.76
N PHE A 754 12.24 -4.44 15.71
CA PHE A 754 10.86 -3.96 15.74
C PHE A 754 9.91 -4.83 14.93
N THR A 755 8.62 -4.72 15.27
CA THR A 755 7.51 -5.19 14.42
C THR A 755 6.64 -4.00 14.02
N ALA A 756 5.97 -4.08 12.87
CA ALA A 756 5.12 -3.00 12.37
C ALA A 756 4.06 -3.52 11.40
N ARG A 757 3.08 -2.66 11.08
CA ARG A 757 2.10 -2.86 10.01
C ARG A 757 2.43 -1.97 8.82
N LEU A 758 2.83 -2.58 7.71
CA LEU A 758 3.09 -1.92 6.44
C LEU A 758 1.81 -1.89 5.59
N SER A 759 1.50 -0.74 4.98
CA SER A 759 0.63 -0.66 3.82
C SER A 759 1.35 -0.17 2.57
N ARG A 760 0.81 -0.58 1.42
CA ARG A 760 1.09 0.00 0.11
C ARG A 760 -0.24 0.48 -0.47
N THR A 761 -0.29 1.71 -0.94
CA THR A 761 -1.43 2.27 -1.68
C THR A 761 -0.97 2.54 -3.11
N ASN A 762 -1.60 1.86 -4.08
CA ASN A 762 -1.30 2.02 -5.50
C ASN A 762 -1.90 3.34 -6.06
N ASN A 763 -1.64 3.61 -7.34
CA ASN A 763 -2.17 4.78 -8.05
C ASN A 763 -3.71 4.87 -8.09
N ASP A 764 -4.42 3.77 -7.80
CA ASP A 764 -5.89 3.69 -7.86
C ASP A 764 -6.55 4.02 -6.51
N GLY A 765 -5.75 4.19 -5.45
CA GLY A 765 -6.23 4.37 -4.08
C GLY A 765 -6.62 3.07 -3.38
N ASP A 766 -6.26 1.91 -3.92
CA ASP A 766 -6.42 0.62 -3.26
C ASP A 766 -5.24 0.35 -2.32
N THR A 767 -5.52 -0.06 -1.08
CA THR A 767 -4.56 -0.11 0.02
C THR A 767 -4.49 -1.50 0.65
N HIS A 768 -3.43 -2.23 0.32
CA HIS A 768 -3.11 -3.52 0.91
C HIS A 768 -2.27 -3.37 2.18
N TRP A 769 -2.35 -4.34 3.10
CA TRP A 769 -1.65 -4.33 4.40
C TRP A 769 -0.96 -5.67 4.68
N THR A 770 0.18 -5.64 5.37
CA THR A 770 0.89 -6.82 5.90
C THR A 770 1.55 -6.48 7.23
N SER A 771 1.73 -7.46 8.11
CA SER A 771 2.72 -7.34 9.18
C SER A 771 4.14 -7.44 8.62
N ILE A 772 5.09 -6.73 9.23
CA ILE A 772 6.52 -6.80 8.96
C ILE A 772 7.31 -6.85 10.27
N SER A 773 8.55 -7.35 10.18
CA SER A 773 9.56 -7.28 11.23
C SER A 773 10.85 -6.71 10.65
N GLY A 774 11.62 -6.00 11.46
CA GLY A 774 12.83 -5.31 11.01
C GLY A 774 13.81 -4.98 12.12
N ASN A 775 14.90 -4.30 11.77
CA ASN A 775 15.84 -3.73 12.72
C ASN A 775 15.96 -2.22 12.48
N TYR A 776 15.98 -1.44 13.56
CA TYR A 776 16.36 -0.04 13.51
C TYR A 776 17.85 0.07 13.84
N ASP A 777 18.58 0.76 12.97
CA ASP A 777 20.00 1.06 13.11
C ASP A 777 20.14 2.58 13.25
N GLY A 778 20.54 3.05 14.44
CA GLY A 778 20.64 4.48 14.77
C GLY A 778 22.04 4.93 15.13
N VAL A 779 22.45 6.12 14.68
CA VAL A 779 23.74 6.75 15.01
C VAL A 779 23.52 8.13 15.64
N ASN A 780 24.13 8.36 16.82
CA ASN A 780 24.17 9.68 17.45
C ASN A 780 25.59 10.07 17.90
N VAL A 781 25.86 11.37 17.97
CA VAL A 781 27.08 11.95 18.58
C VAL A 781 26.64 12.85 19.74
N GLY A 782 26.73 12.30 20.95
CA GLY A 782 26.32 12.96 22.20
C GLY A 782 27.52 13.35 23.07
N GLU A 783 27.23 13.72 24.32
CA GLU A 783 28.24 14.05 25.35
C GLU A 783 29.31 15.03 24.86
N ILE A 784 28.90 16.16 24.28
CA ILE A 784 29.82 17.17 23.73
C ILE A 784 30.55 17.88 24.88
N ASN A 785 31.87 17.71 24.96
CA ASN A 785 32.70 18.22 26.04
C ASN A 785 33.73 19.23 25.54
N ALA A 786 34.01 20.26 26.35
CA ALA A 786 35.18 21.11 26.18
C ALA A 786 36.32 20.62 27.08
N VAL A 787 37.33 20.00 26.47
CA VAL A 787 38.59 19.68 27.15
C VAL A 787 39.55 20.86 26.97
N VAL A 788 40.02 21.40 28.09
CA VAL A 788 41.19 22.31 28.11
C VAL A 788 42.39 21.49 28.52
N GLU A 789 43.38 21.41 27.63
CA GLU A 789 44.64 20.72 27.85
C GLU A 789 45.65 21.70 28.46
N ARG A 790 46.53 21.19 29.33
CA ARG A 790 47.45 22.03 30.14
C ARG A 790 48.27 22.96 29.25
N CYS A 791 48.22 24.25 29.56
CA CYS A 791 49.00 25.27 28.87
C CYS A 791 50.50 24.93 28.89
N GLN A 792 51.14 24.88 27.72
CA GLN A 792 52.57 24.58 27.57
C GLN A 792 53.37 25.85 27.28
N PRO A 793 54.62 26.00 27.77
CA PRO A 793 55.50 27.09 27.38
C PRO A 793 55.72 27.11 25.85
N VAL A 794 55.77 28.31 25.28
CA VAL A 794 56.13 28.50 23.87
C VAL A 794 57.64 28.42 23.72
N THR A 795 58.11 27.50 22.88
CA THR A 795 59.52 27.42 22.48
C THR A 795 59.95 28.72 21.83
N ASP A 796 61.17 29.18 22.17
CA ASP A 796 61.83 30.37 21.61
C ASP A 796 61.10 31.71 21.89
N ALA A 797 60.16 31.76 22.83
CA ALA A 797 59.54 33.01 23.26
C ALA A 797 60.51 33.92 24.05
N PRO A 798 60.53 35.25 23.82
CA PRO A 798 61.41 36.17 24.54
C PRO A 798 61.14 36.15 26.05
N PRO A 799 62.17 36.10 26.91
CA PRO A 799 61.98 36.13 28.36
C PRO A 799 61.39 37.47 28.79
N CYS A 800 60.30 37.41 29.55
CA CYS A 800 59.68 38.61 30.12
C CYS A 800 60.59 39.26 31.15
N ALA A 801 60.73 40.59 31.06
CA ALA A 801 61.45 41.35 32.07
C ALA A 801 60.71 41.25 33.42
N PRO A 802 61.43 41.17 34.55
CA PRO A 802 60.81 41.24 35.86
C PRO A 802 60.17 42.62 36.06
N GLU A 803 58.97 42.64 36.62
CA GLU A 803 58.34 43.88 37.13
C GLU A 803 59.17 44.39 38.33
N TYR A 804 59.32 45.72 38.42
CA TYR A 804 60.14 46.45 39.40
C TYR A 804 59.26 47.21 40.40
#